data_AF-A0ABD2AIV5-F1
#
_entry.id   AF-A0ABD2AIV5-F1
#
_cell.length_a   1.000
_cell.length_b   1.000
_cell.length_c   1.000
_cell.angle_alpha   90.00
_cell.angle_beta   90.00
_cell.angle_gamma   90.00
#
_symmetry.space_group_name_H-M   'P 1'
#
loop_
_entity.id
_entity.type
_entity.pdbx_description
1 polymer ?
#
loop_
_entity_poly.entity_id
_entity_poly.type
_entity_poly.pdbx_seq_one_letter_code
_entity_poly.pdbx_strand_id
1 'polypeptide(L)'
;MQEFPHILSECEEINQVLHKPINSTQRIKYTCLNVSQNYIILGSTSGSIYLFNREPCTFRQLIPLSEGIVSHVLISPDEKIIALATTRGIVCIVTLKPTIKLIATSNEHAYEKIMCLCWNDNSSEIYIGDSIGKVSAIVLSVFTINGMFQSPSCTLMNLDSSIVQLNFSSPLLLISTLTRCYICNTVHEQYKQIGNKARNGEFGACFYKMQIDKNVKTSTIKKEQNMAKKKSSFSLISESNSNISESISPKIFCARPGSRFWEISASGVVLKTHQFKELLAIPPMKIHKINKQELEQRQYTNHSWTSQSINFPQLFVIASKYLFSYTSNGLYILDLVNPNVILWSNEFTNITMADVIENKIYLMISDNEFHCLTLYTLDALILHLYYTNQYYNCLETCTTYKSQLSTLINDKHINDIYGIENNQRKLENDEISVLLQPLISVLKSNLNPSPIKLDSGIVVVNSGNLKQKFNEDQQNKLTHQICSSSESIQISSVQNTCSDIKNILELNSNLSSTLDENLIRKIQIDLEPVCKLSSSIKTSMTEKEMEKFILEISKKMDNIECLYKTLPQFKDLACNIIHNAKINFIKTFLTNVSIELLCSTMNMIIIDHFMGAFILINTPNYKECTCGFPFPMDEIKEPSFLEIGKTLLQKFVNRSTEKCIYLCNRVPYMWREYTSLYIKQQYSIEDILRQCLLTQDSVTLSIILPILDANQWKLIAIYLKKMDDKKCLSCEKLITSETNISSINWNRVIFEVMKKDGPDVAMIFLKKLEALLPLKSFDKSIFQSFIFTKILHHHGLQFAVDFKCNSNIYGYNTMCSTKIRDQLIKVLKKDIAQFDNKNILSTGAHHWGMRYKSNNKSSTCPCCTLSLQTSVLLDNNGIAIFPCGHTYHVNCMIEKKLTKCNLH
;
A
#
# COMPACT_ATOMS: atom_id res chain seq x y z
N MET A 1 -18.69 0.29 43.39
CA MET A 1 -17.46 -0.27 42.78
C MET A 1 -17.36 0.30 41.38
N GLN A 2 -16.20 0.80 40.98
CA GLN A 2 -16.01 1.45 39.69
C GLN A 2 -16.12 0.41 38.56
N GLU A 3 -16.94 0.69 37.55
CA GLU A 3 -17.11 -0.16 36.36
C GLU A 3 -15.88 0.01 35.46
N PHE A 4 -15.19 -1.09 35.14
CA PHE A 4 -14.04 -1.07 34.23
C PHE A 4 -14.52 -1.50 32.83
N PRO A 5 -14.58 -0.59 31.85
CA PRO A 5 -15.09 -0.92 30.52
C PRO A 5 -14.13 -1.80 29.70
N HIS A 6 -12.85 -1.87 30.11
CA HIS A 6 -11.79 -2.57 29.38
C HIS A 6 -10.89 -3.37 30.32
N ILE A 7 -10.38 -4.50 29.83
CA ILE A 7 -9.50 -5.43 30.53
C ILE A 7 -8.24 -5.64 29.69
N LEU A 8 -7.07 -5.65 30.33
CA LEU A 8 -5.83 -6.13 29.72
C LEU A 8 -5.72 -7.63 29.96
N SER A 9 -5.55 -8.40 28.89
CA SER A 9 -5.33 -9.83 28.96
C SER A 9 -4.08 -10.28 28.23
N GLU A 10 -3.35 -11.22 28.82
CA GLU A 10 -2.23 -11.92 28.22
C GLU A 10 -2.71 -13.29 27.73
N CYS A 11 -3.14 -13.37 26.46
CA CYS A 11 -3.62 -14.60 25.84
C CYS A 11 -2.56 -15.35 25.02
N GLU A 12 -1.57 -14.63 24.51
CA GLU A 12 -0.57 -15.15 23.57
C GLU A 12 0.78 -15.32 24.26
N GLU A 13 1.27 -16.55 24.37
CA GLU A 13 2.60 -16.84 24.90
C GLU A 13 3.68 -16.64 23.82
N ILE A 14 4.19 -15.42 23.70
CA ILE A 14 5.22 -15.07 22.72
C ILE A 14 6.65 -15.34 23.22
N ASN A 15 6.87 -15.32 24.53
CA ASN A 15 8.20 -15.35 25.14
C ASN A 15 9.03 -16.55 24.68
N GLN A 16 8.47 -17.76 24.81
CA GLN A 16 9.15 -18.98 24.41
C GLN A 16 9.51 -18.99 22.92
N VAL A 17 8.63 -18.47 22.07
CA VAL A 17 8.85 -18.43 20.61
C VAL A 17 9.97 -17.46 20.25
N LEU A 18 9.99 -16.28 20.88
CA LEU A 18 11.01 -15.27 20.63
C LEU A 18 12.40 -15.72 21.11
N HIS A 19 12.47 -16.53 22.16
CA HIS A 19 13.73 -17.06 22.69
C HIS A 19 14.32 -18.24 21.89
N LYS A 20 13.49 -19.02 21.18
CA LYS A 20 13.94 -20.20 20.43
C LYS A 20 15.22 -19.99 19.59
N PRO A 21 15.38 -18.88 18.83
CA PRO A 21 16.56 -18.67 17.98
C PRO A 21 17.86 -18.40 18.75
N ILE A 22 17.79 -17.92 20.00
CA ILE A 22 18.96 -17.55 20.81
C ILE A 22 19.21 -18.50 21.99
N ASN A 23 18.33 -19.48 22.23
CA ASN A 23 18.45 -20.43 23.34
C ASN A 23 19.76 -21.22 23.36
N SER A 24 20.37 -21.48 22.20
CA SER A 24 21.67 -22.15 22.10
C SER A 24 22.87 -21.23 22.41
N THR A 25 22.65 -19.91 22.50
CA THR A 25 23.70 -18.90 22.63
C THR A 25 23.56 -18.13 23.94
N GLN A 26 24.28 -18.52 24.98
CA GLN A 26 24.22 -17.85 26.30
C GLN A 26 24.74 -16.39 26.30
N ARG A 27 25.41 -15.95 25.23
CA ARG A 27 26.00 -14.60 25.13
C ARG A 27 25.11 -13.58 24.41
N ILE A 28 24.13 -14.04 23.61
CA ILE A 28 23.32 -13.14 22.79
C ILE A 28 22.05 -12.80 23.57
N LYS A 29 21.80 -11.50 23.71
CA LYS A 29 20.58 -10.97 24.31
C LYS A 29 19.88 -10.03 23.33
N TYR A 30 18.56 -9.95 23.42
CA TYR A 30 17.81 -8.92 22.72
C TYR A 30 17.94 -7.58 23.45
N THR A 31 17.97 -6.50 22.70
CA THR A 31 18.27 -5.15 23.22
C THR A 31 17.20 -4.13 22.89
N CYS A 32 16.41 -4.36 21.83
CA CYS A 32 15.31 -3.50 21.44
C CYS A 32 14.27 -4.29 20.64
N LEU A 33 13.04 -3.77 20.64
CA LEU A 33 11.86 -4.38 20.02
C LEU A 33 11.13 -3.33 19.17
N ASN A 34 10.61 -3.75 18.03
CA ASN A 34 9.59 -3.01 17.28
C ASN A 34 8.62 -3.98 16.61
N VAL A 35 7.36 -3.57 16.51
CA VAL A 35 6.26 -4.38 15.96
C VAL A 35 5.52 -3.61 14.86
N SER A 36 5.05 -4.35 13.87
CA SER A 36 4.30 -3.84 12.71
C SER A 36 3.07 -4.70 12.43
N GLN A 37 2.41 -4.51 11.28
CA GLN A 37 1.21 -5.26 10.95
C GLN A 37 1.50 -6.76 10.79
N ASN A 38 2.64 -7.11 10.22
CA ASN A 38 3.00 -8.50 9.92
C ASN A 38 4.24 -8.99 10.66
N TYR A 39 5.07 -8.11 11.22
CA TYR A 39 6.37 -8.49 11.79
C TYR A 39 6.61 -8.03 13.23
N ILE A 40 7.33 -8.87 13.97
CA ILE A 40 8.01 -8.54 15.23
C ILE A 40 9.51 -8.55 14.96
N ILE A 41 10.22 -7.52 15.42
CA ILE A 41 11.63 -7.30 15.10
C ILE A 41 12.41 -7.07 16.37
N LEU A 42 13.46 -7.85 16.56
CA LEU A 42 14.33 -7.78 17.73
C LEU A 42 15.76 -7.46 17.31
N GLY A 43 16.34 -6.40 17.89
CA GLY A 43 17.78 -6.13 17.82
C GLY A 43 18.52 -6.92 18.90
N SER A 44 19.79 -7.25 18.66
CA SER A 44 20.59 -8.03 19.60
C SER A 44 21.94 -7.41 19.97
N THR A 45 22.54 -7.95 21.04
CA THR A 45 23.93 -7.67 21.45
C THR A 45 24.98 -8.12 20.44
N SER A 46 24.63 -9.03 19.52
CA SER A 46 25.54 -9.42 18.44
C SER A 46 25.57 -8.42 17.27
N GLY A 47 24.67 -7.43 17.28
CA GLY A 47 24.46 -6.50 16.18
C GLY A 47 23.48 -6.97 15.12
N SER A 48 22.95 -8.18 15.24
CA SER A 48 22.01 -8.75 14.27
C SER A 48 20.57 -8.35 14.57
N ILE A 49 19.71 -8.43 13.56
CA ILE A 49 18.26 -8.30 13.71
C ILE A 49 17.60 -9.66 13.52
N TYR A 50 16.65 -9.98 14.38
CA TYR A 50 15.82 -11.20 14.31
C TYR A 50 14.41 -10.80 13.89
N LEU A 51 13.96 -11.35 12.77
CA LEU A 51 12.65 -11.07 12.18
C LEU A 51 11.71 -12.25 12.44
N PHE A 52 10.54 -11.96 12.99
CA PHE A 52 9.47 -12.91 13.25
C PHE A 52 8.19 -12.44 12.53
N ASN A 53 7.38 -13.38 12.06
CA ASN A 53 5.99 -13.07 11.72
C ASN A 53 5.20 -12.82 13.01
N ARG A 54 4.27 -11.87 13.00
CA ARG A 54 3.44 -11.53 14.16
C ARG A 54 2.32 -12.54 14.39
N GLU A 55 1.59 -12.91 13.33
CA GLU A 55 0.40 -13.76 13.40
C GLU A 55 0.41 -14.85 12.30
N PRO A 56 0.57 -16.14 12.66
CA PRO A 56 1.00 -16.64 13.97
C PRO A 56 2.45 -16.20 14.29
N CYS A 57 2.79 -16.09 15.58
CA CYS A 57 4.12 -15.71 16.01
C CYS A 57 5.13 -16.81 15.64
N THR A 58 5.99 -16.57 14.65
CA THR A 58 6.97 -17.56 14.16
C THR A 58 8.28 -16.91 13.72
N PHE A 59 9.42 -17.50 14.06
CA PHE A 59 10.71 -17.04 13.57
C PHE A 59 10.81 -17.15 12.05
N ARG A 60 11.21 -16.06 11.39
CA ARG A 60 11.32 -15.99 9.94
C ARG A 60 12.77 -16.01 9.49
N GLN A 61 13.59 -15.07 9.96
CA GLN A 61 14.95 -14.92 9.47
C GLN A 61 15.86 -14.12 10.41
N LEU A 62 17.15 -14.45 10.41
CA LEU A 62 18.23 -13.66 11.00
C LEU A 62 18.87 -12.74 9.94
N ILE A 63 19.04 -11.47 10.27
CA ILE A 63 19.71 -10.46 9.45
C ILE A 63 21.03 -10.09 10.14
N PRO A 64 22.18 -10.62 9.66
CA PRO A 64 23.47 -10.34 10.27
C PRO A 64 23.98 -8.95 9.88
N LEU A 65 24.45 -8.19 10.87
CA LEU A 65 25.10 -6.89 10.67
C LEU A 65 26.29 -6.78 11.63
N SER A 66 27.37 -6.14 11.16
CA SER A 66 28.65 -6.05 11.89
C SER A 66 28.91 -4.68 12.52
N GLU A 67 27.88 -3.84 12.67
CA GLU A 67 28.02 -2.43 13.06
C GLU A 67 28.00 -2.19 14.58
N GLY A 68 27.86 -3.26 15.37
CA GLY A 68 27.84 -3.24 16.84
C GLY A 68 26.45 -3.47 17.45
N ILE A 69 26.37 -3.40 18.78
CA ILE A 69 25.13 -3.69 19.54
C ILE A 69 23.99 -2.79 19.06
N VAL A 70 22.85 -3.39 18.71
CA VAL A 70 21.66 -2.64 18.28
C VAL A 70 21.00 -1.99 19.49
N SER A 71 20.74 -0.69 19.45
CA SER A 71 20.06 0.06 20.51
C SER A 71 18.60 0.35 20.19
N HIS A 72 18.27 0.59 18.92
CA HIS A 72 16.90 0.79 18.46
C HIS A 72 16.70 0.12 17.10
N VAL A 73 15.47 -0.33 16.84
CA VAL A 73 15.05 -0.85 15.54
C VAL A 73 13.68 -0.31 15.22
N LEU A 74 13.42 -0.01 13.95
CA LEU A 74 12.16 0.54 13.48
C LEU A 74 11.89 0.12 12.04
N ILE A 75 10.79 -0.59 11.80
CA ILE A 75 10.34 -0.91 10.45
C ILE A 75 9.51 0.21 9.84
N SER A 76 9.69 0.39 8.54
CA SER A 76 8.94 1.32 7.72
C SER A 76 7.44 0.96 7.65
N PRO A 77 6.54 1.95 7.49
CA PRO A 77 5.09 1.70 7.39
C PRO A 77 4.66 0.72 6.29
N ASP A 78 5.41 0.63 5.19
CA ASP A 78 5.15 -0.33 4.10
C ASP A 78 5.86 -1.67 4.28
N GLU A 79 6.55 -1.87 5.42
CA GLU A 79 7.26 -3.08 5.83
C GLU A 79 8.33 -3.58 4.83
N LYS A 80 8.91 -2.67 4.04
CA LYS A 80 9.96 -3.01 3.07
C LYS A 80 11.37 -2.70 3.57
N ILE A 81 11.49 -1.82 4.53
CA ILE A 81 12.78 -1.27 5.02
C ILE A 81 12.80 -1.29 6.54
N ILE A 82 13.92 -1.71 7.12
CA ILE A 82 14.21 -1.63 8.55
C ILE A 82 15.30 -0.58 8.75
N ALA A 83 15.09 0.34 9.67
CA ALA A 83 16.15 1.16 10.24
C ALA A 83 16.58 0.59 11.58
N LEU A 84 17.87 0.64 11.85
CA LEU A 84 18.44 0.29 13.14
C LEU A 84 19.46 1.32 13.57
N ALA A 85 19.59 1.51 14.87
CA ALA A 85 20.60 2.33 15.51
C ALA A 85 21.49 1.43 16.35
N THR A 86 22.77 1.76 16.45
CA THR A 86 23.70 1.08 17.35
C THR A 86 23.97 1.90 18.61
N THR A 87 24.53 1.29 19.64
CA THR A 87 24.96 1.99 20.86
C THR A 87 26.09 3.00 20.62
N ARG A 88 26.75 2.94 19.45
CA ARG A 88 27.78 3.89 19.01
C ARG A 88 27.22 5.05 18.20
N GLY A 89 25.91 5.15 18.03
CA GLY A 89 25.27 6.23 17.28
C GLY A 89 25.30 6.07 15.76
N ILE A 90 25.58 4.86 15.26
CA ILE A 90 25.54 4.54 13.84
C ILE A 90 24.10 4.13 13.48
N VAL A 91 23.56 4.67 12.39
CA VAL A 91 22.23 4.30 11.87
C VAL A 91 22.36 3.56 10.55
N CYS A 92 21.80 2.36 10.47
CA CYS A 92 21.84 1.52 9.28
C CYS A 92 20.42 1.30 8.73
N ILE A 93 20.29 1.35 7.41
CA ILE A 93 19.03 1.15 6.68
C ILE A 93 19.13 -0.11 5.84
N VAL A 94 18.24 -1.07 6.10
CA VAL A 94 18.24 -2.40 5.48
C VAL A 94 16.93 -2.61 4.72
N THR A 95 17.02 -3.02 3.44
CA THR A 95 15.85 -3.49 2.67
C THR A 95 15.52 -4.94 3.03
N LEU A 96 14.24 -5.29 3.06
CA LEU A 96 13.74 -6.66 3.27
C LEU A 96 13.37 -7.39 1.98
N LYS A 97 12.89 -6.67 0.95
CA LYS A 97 12.41 -7.22 -0.33
C LYS A 97 13.03 -6.44 -1.50
N PRO A 98 13.41 -7.10 -2.63
CA PRO A 98 13.34 -8.53 -2.92
C PRO A 98 14.47 -9.37 -2.28
N THR A 99 15.57 -8.74 -1.88
CA THR A 99 16.67 -9.37 -1.14
C THR A 99 17.07 -8.48 0.03
N ILE A 100 17.61 -9.09 1.09
CA ILE A 100 18.06 -8.34 2.26
C ILE A 100 19.38 -7.66 1.94
N LYS A 101 19.38 -6.32 1.97
CA LYS A 101 20.58 -5.53 1.65
C LYS A 101 20.66 -4.27 2.50
N LEU A 102 21.84 -4.02 3.05
CA LEU A 102 22.20 -2.74 3.66
C LEU A 102 22.30 -1.67 2.57
N ILE A 103 21.43 -0.66 2.64
CA ILE A 103 21.29 0.41 1.63
C ILE A 103 22.11 1.63 2.02
N ALA A 104 22.11 1.98 3.30
CA ALA A 104 22.76 3.18 3.80
C ALA A 104 23.23 2.99 5.25
N THR A 105 24.33 3.64 5.57
CA THR A 105 24.87 3.78 6.92
C THR A 105 25.16 5.26 7.16
N SER A 106 24.68 5.80 8.28
CA SER A 106 24.88 7.18 8.68
C SER A 106 25.61 7.24 10.02
N ASN A 107 26.62 8.12 10.08
CA ASN A 107 27.43 8.39 11.26
C ASN A 107 27.16 9.79 11.83
N GLU A 108 26.04 10.44 11.47
CA GLU A 108 25.70 11.79 11.94
C GLU A 108 25.61 11.91 13.47
N HIS A 109 25.21 10.82 14.13
CA HIS A 109 25.10 10.75 15.58
C HIS A 109 26.21 9.91 16.20
N ALA A 110 27.33 9.72 15.49
CA ALA A 110 28.43 8.91 15.98
C ALA A 110 28.88 9.39 17.37
N TYR A 111 29.09 8.41 18.26
CA TYR A 111 29.45 8.59 19.68
C TYR A 111 28.33 9.13 20.59
N GLU A 112 27.16 9.46 20.03
CA GLU A 112 25.99 9.89 20.81
C GLU A 112 24.96 8.78 20.96
N LYS A 113 24.25 8.79 22.10
CA LYS A 113 23.18 7.82 22.35
C LYS A 113 21.94 8.23 21.56
N ILE A 114 21.59 7.44 20.55
CA ILE A 114 20.30 7.58 19.87
C ILE A 114 19.19 7.24 20.86
N MET A 115 18.16 8.09 20.91
CA MET A 115 17.05 7.97 21.84
C MET A 115 15.77 7.48 21.14
N CYS A 116 15.56 7.87 19.89
CA CYS A 116 14.39 7.45 19.13
C CYS A 116 14.59 7.58 17.61
N LEU A 117 13.78 6.81 16.88
CA LEU A 117 13.67 6.79 15.43
C LEU A 117 12.20 7.05 15.05
N CYS A 118 11.95 7.70 13.91
CA CYS A 118 10.59 7.94 13.42
C CYS A 118 10.55 7.99 11.90
N TRP A 119 9.76 7.11 11.27
CA TRP A 119 9.50 7.17 9.83
C TRP A 119 8.45 8.24 9.49
N ASN A 120 8.55 8.79 8.28
CA ASN A 120 7.44 9.50 7.68
C ASN A 120 6.34 8.54 7.18
N ASP A 121 5.14 9.07 6.91
CA ASP A 121 3.98 8.28 6.46
C ASP A 121 4.22 7.51 5.15
N ASN A 122 5.22 7.91 4.35
CA ASN A 122 5.49 7.37 3.01
C ASN A 122 6.71 6.43 2.93
N SER A 123 7.31 6.04 4.07
CA SER A 123 8.55 5.24 4.13
C SER A 123 9.76 5.84 3.39
N SER A 124 9.76 7.14 3.08
CA SER A 124 10.83 7.77 2.28
C SER A 124 11.85 8.53 3.12
N GLU A 125 11.52 8.86 4.37
CA GLU A 125 12.39 9.61 5.26
C GLU A 125 12.32 9.03 6.66
N ILE A 126 13.48 8.95 7.31
CA ILE A 126 13.59 8.60 8.72
C ILE A 126 14.21 9.76 9.49
N TYR A 127 13.57 10.13 10.59
CA TYR A 127 14.03 11.13 11.54
C TYR A 127 14.67 10.44 12.75
N ILE A 128 15.81 10.97 13.20
CA ILE A 128 16.62 10.41 14.28
C ILE A 128 16.82 11.49 15.34
N GLY A 129 16.62 11.16 16.60
CA GLY A 129 16.88 12.04 17.73
C GLY A 129 17.85 11.42 18.74
N ASP A 130 18.76 12.22 19.29
CA ASP A 130 19.80 11.75 20.22
C ASP A 130 19.73 12.39 21.62
N SER A 131 20.67 11.98 22.47
CA SER A 131 20.81 12.41 23.86
C SER A 131 21.23 13.86 24.06
N ILE A 132 21.82 14.50 23.05
CA ILE A 132 22.23 15.90 23.13
C ILE A 132 21.07 16.82 22.72
N GLY A 133 20.15 16.32 21.89
CA GLY A 133 19.04 17.11 21.34
C GLY A 133 19.22 17.40 19.84
N LYS A 134 20.16 16.75 19.16
CA LYS A 134 20.30 16.85 17.70
C LYS A 134 19.22 15.97 17.06
N VAL A 135 18.56 16.54 16.05
CA VAL A 135 17.60 15.84 15.20
C VAL A 135 18.10 15.84 13.77
N SER A 136 18.26 14.67 13.17
CA SER A 136 18.64 14.52 11.76
C SER A 136 17.58 13.77 10.97
N ALA A 137 17.66 13.85 9.64
CA ALA A 137 16.85 13.07 8.73
C ALA A 137 17.73 12.36 7.69
N ILE A 138 17.39 11.11 7.38
CA ILE A 138 17.94 10.39 6.23
C ILE A 138 16.83 10.28 5.19
N VAL A 139 17.10 10.81 3.98
CA VAL A 139 16.16 10.75 2.86
C VAL A 139 16.52 9.56 1.96
N LEU A 140 15.59 8.62 1.81
CA LEU A 140 15.75 7.47 0.95
C LEU A 140 15.33 7.80 -0.48
N SER A 141 16.29 7.70 -1.40
CA SER A 141 16.05 7.92 -2.82
C SER A 141 15.78 6.60 -3.55
N VAL A 142 14.90 6.63 -4.54
CA VAL A 142 14.70 5.50 -5.48
C VAL A 142 15.96 5.26 -6.34
N PHE A 143 16.91 6.21 -6.33
CA PHE A 143 18.18 6.12 -7.07
C PHE A 143 19.32 5.44 -6.29
N THR A 144 19.10 5.01 -5.04
CA THR A 144 20.13 4.33 -4.21
C THR A 144 20.39 2.87 -4.63
N ILE A 145 19.99 2.48 -5.85
CA ILE A 145 20.24 1.16 -6.43
C ILE A 145 21.74 1.07 -6.74
N ASN A 146 22.43 0.12 -6.11
CA ASN A 146 23.85 -0.26 -6.31
C ASN A 146 24.94 0.50 -5.53
N GLY A 147 24.61 1.19 -4.42
CA GLY A 147 25.65 1.63 -3.46
C GLY A 147 26.63 2.69 -3.98
N MET A 148 26.34 3.32 -5.13
CA MET A 148 27.14 4.42 -5.68
C MET A 148 26.84 5.78 -5.02
N PHE A 149 25.74 5.90 -4.27
CA PHE A 149 25.35 7.10 -3.54
C PHE A 149 24.91 6.73 -2.13
N GLN A 150 25.49 7.36 -1.11
CA GLN A 150 24.98 7.24 0.27
C GLN A 150 23.68 8.04 0.38
N SER A 151 22.68 7.51 1.08
CA SER A 151 21.45 8.27 1.36
C SER A 151 21.84 9.49 2.20
N PRO A 152 21.55 10.73 1.76
CA PRO A 152 22.01 11.92 2.45
C PRO A 152 21.37 11.98 3.83
N SER A 153 22.20 11.94 4.85
CA SER A 153 21.83 12.28 6.23
C SER A 153 22.05 13.78 6.41
N CYS A 154 21.04 14.49 6.94
CA CYS A 154 21.14 15.93 7.17
C CYS A 154 20.64 16.28 8.57
N THR A 155 21.37 17.17 9.26
CA THR A 155 20.93 17.70 10.54
C THR A 155 19.83 18.72 10.33
N LEU A 156 18.67 18.53 10.95
CA LEU A 156 17.53 19.44 10.88
C LEU A 156 17.63 20.56 11.93
N MET A 157 17.95 20.19 13.17
CA MET A 157 18.00 21.11 14.31
C MET A 157 18.84 20.56 15.46
N ASN A 158 19.36 21.48 16.28
CA ASN A 158 20.02 21.20 17.56
C ASN A 158 19.19 21.87 18.66
N LEU A 159 18.60 21.06 19.53
CA LEU A 159 17.73 21.51 20.61
C LEU A 159 18.49 21.59 21.93
N ASP A 160 17.82 22.09 22.96
CA ASP A 160 18.39 22.44 24.26
C ASP A 160 18.56 21.25 25.22
N SER A 161 17.99 20.08 24.91
CA SER A 161 18.10 18.89 25.76
C SER A 161 17.80 17.60 24.97
N SER A 162 18.16 16.46 25.56
CA SER A 162 17.89 15.10 25.07
C SER A 162 16.49 14.92 24.48
N ILE A 163 16.42 14.26 23.32
CA ILE A 163 15.16 13.88 22.69
C ILE A 163 14.53 12.71 23.45
N VAL A 164 13.25 12.84 23.78
CA VAL A 164 12.46 11.81 24.47
C VAL A 164 11.63 11.00 23.48
N GLN A 165 10.94 11.68 22.55
CA GLN A 165 10.07 11.02 21.57
C GLN A 165 9.94 11.88 20.30
N LEU A 166 9.95 11.21 19.15
CA LEU A 166 9.58 11.77 17.85
C LEU A 166 8.28 11.13 17.37
N ASN A 167 7.40 11.92 16.75
CA ASN A 167 6.20 11.40 16.10
C ASN A 167 5.88 12.21 14.85
N PHE A 168 5.50 11.55 13.76
CA PHE A 168 5.25 12.20 12.47
C PHE A 168 3.80 12.04 12.05
N SER A 169 3.24 13.09 11.45
CA SER A 169 1.99 13.05 10.71
C SER A 169 2.04 14.14 9.66
N SER A 170 2.08 13.77 8.39
CA SER A 170 2.32 14.69 7.28
C SER A 170 1.44 15.97 7.36
N PRO A 171 2.02 17.18 7.24
CA PRO A 171 3.45 17.52 7.03
C PRO A 171 4.22 17.86 8.33
N LEU A 172 3.75 17.41 9.49
CA LEU A 172 4.22 17.84 10.80
C LEU A 172 5.04 16.75 11.50
N LEU A 173 6.20 17.14 12.01
CA LEU A 173 7.05 16.36 12.91
C LEU A 173 6.94 16.96 14.32
N LEU A 174 6.54 16.13 15.28
CA LEU A 174 6.43 16.47 16.69
C LEU A 174 7.67 15.98 17.42
N ILE A 175 8.31 16.87 18.17
CA ILE A 175 9.60 16.63 18.82
C ILE A 175 9.46 16.91 20.31
N SER A 176 9.62 15.88 21.13
CA SER A 176 9.52 15.94 22.57
C SER A 176 10.91 15.87 23.19
N THR A 177 11.30 16.86 24.00
CA THR A 177 12.59 16.89 24.73
C THR A 177 12.34 16.89 26.24
N LEU A 178 13.40 16.73 27.05
CA LEU A 178 13.31 16.80 28.52
C LEU A 178 12.76 18.13 29.02
N THR A 179 13.07 19.22 28.33
CA THR A 179 12.73 20.58 28.75
C THR A 179 11.51 21.17 28.05
N ARG A 180 11.23 20.75 26.80
CA ARG A 180 10.29 21.41 25.89
C ARG A 180 9.66 20.43 24.90
N CYS A 181 8.68 20.90 24.14
CA CYS A 181 8.11 20.18 23.01
C CYS A 181 7.99 21.13 21.83
N TYR A 182 8.26 20.66 20.61
CA TYR A 182 8.31 21.45 19.40
C TYR A 182 7.45 20.80 18.33
N ILE A 183 6.78 21.63 17.54
CA ILE A 183 6.10 21.21 16.32
C ILE A 183 6.88 21.78 15.13
N CYS A 184 7.24 20.91 14.20
CA CYS A 184 8.06 21.20 13.05
C CYS A 184 7.28 20.91 11.76
N ASN A 185 7.19 21.89 10.86
CA ASN A 185 6.65 21.69 9.53
C ASN A 185 7.79 21.32 8.58
N THR A 186 7.84 20.05 8.16
CA THR A 186 8.97 19.53 7.38
C THR A 186 8.98 20.07 5.95
N VAL A 187 7.84 20.53 5.43
CA VAL A 187 7.73 21.13 4.09
C VAL A 187 8.19 22.59 4.07
N HIS A 188 7.88 23.35 5.12
CA HIS A 188 8.22 24.78 5.21
C HIS A 188 9.57 25.03 5.90
N GLU A 189 10.22 23.99 6.40
CA GLU A 189 11.47 24.07 7.15
C GLU A 189 11.40 25.03 8.37
N GLN A 190 10.26 25.01 9.06
CA GLN A 190 9.99 25.88 10.21
C GLN A 190 9.55 25.07 11.42
N TYR A 191 10.00 25.45 12.61
CA TYR A 191 9.51 24.87 13.86
C TYR A 191 9.12 25.94 14.86
N LYS A 192 8.28 25.51 15.81
CA LYS A 192 7.78 26.34 16.90
C LYS A 192 7.72 25.54 18.19
N GLN A 193 8.08 26.18 19.30
CA GLN A 193 7.89 25.62 20.62
C GLN A 193 6.39 25.57 20.98
N ILE A 194 5.96 24.45 21.55
CA ILE A 194 4.60 24.27 22.06
C ILE A 194 4.51 24.80 23.48
N GLY A 195 3.83 25.95 23.60
CA GLY A 195 3.62 26.67 24.86
C GLY A 195 4.90 27.22 25.49
N ASN A 196 4.75 28.18 26.39
CA ASN A 196 5.89 28.96 26.90
C ASN A 196 6.47 28.41 28.21
N LYS A 197 5.77 27.49 28.90
CA LYS A 197 6.27 26.88 30.14
C LYS A 197 7.22 25.73 29.84
N ALA A 198 8.43 25.82 30.38
CA ALA A 198 9.36 24.71 30.41
C ALA A 198 8.82 23.55 31.26
N ARG A 199 9.34 22.35 31.01
CA ARG A 199 9.15 21.15 31.84
C ARG A 199 10.52 20.61 32.22
N ASN A 200 10.56 19.64 33.12
CA ASN A 200 11.79 18.93 33.47
C ASN A 200 11.45 17.47 33.77
N GLY A 201 11.95 16.57 32.95
CA GLY A 201 11.70 15.12 33.04
C GLY A 201 11.33 14.52 31.69
N GLU A 202 11.16 13.21 31.67
CA GLU A 202 10.77 12.48 30.46
C GLU A 202 9.27 12.61 30.21
N PHE A 203 8.91 13.28 29.12
CA PHE A 203 7.53 13.48 28.74
C PHE A 203 7.38 13.30 27.24
N GLY A 204 6.43 12.47 26.82
CA GLY A 204 6.15 12.17 25.42
C GLY A 204 5.18 13.15 24.78
N ALA A 205 5.00 13.00 23.47
CA ALA A 205 4.06 13.77 22.67
C ALA A 205 3.65 12.95 21.43
N CYS A 206 2.38 12.98 21.05
CA CYS A 206 1.90 12.24 19.87
C CYS A 206 0.78 12.97 19.12
N PHE A 207 0.62 12.61 17.84
CA PHE A 207 -0.58 12.93 17.06
C PHE A 207 -1.71 11.95 17.39
N TYR A 208 -2.92 12.47 17.43
CA TYR A 208 -4.16 11.74 17.70
C TYR A 208 -5.15 11.97 16.56
N LYS A 209 -5.31 10.93 15.72
CA LYS A 209 -6.23 10.92 14.58
C LYS A 209 -7.51 10.17 14.97
N MET A 210 -8.58 10.91 15.25
CA MET A 210 -9.91 10.31 15.43
C MET A 210 -10.44 9.88 14.06
N GLN A 211 -10.86 8.63 13.89
CA GLN A 211 -11.54 8.21 12.66
C GLN A 211 -12.91 8.91 12.60
N ILE A 212 -13.00 9.99 11.81
CA ILE A 212 -14.27 10.63 11.50
C ILE A 212 -14.91 9.86 10.34
N ASP A 213 -16.14 9.38 10.53
CA ASP A 213 -16.96 8.70 9.52
C ASP A 213 -16.98 9.52 8.20
N LYS A 214 -16.72 8.86 7.06
CA LYS A 214 -16.56 9.45 5.71
C LYS A 214 -17.86 10.01 5.09
N ASN A 215 -18.65 10.80 5.82
CA ASN A 215 -19.94 11.31 5.34
C ASN A 215 -20.15 12.83 5.49
N VAL A 216 -19.10 13.66 5.39
CA VAL A 216 -19.29 15.13 5.31
C VAL A 216 -18.51 15.74 4.14
N LYS A 217 -19.25 16.28 3.18
CA LYS A 217 -18.77 17.07 2.03
C LYS A 217 -18.44 18.51 2.46
N THR A 218 -17.63 19.17 1.61
CA THR A 218 -17.35 20.63 1.51
C THR A 218 -16.34 21.17 2.53
N SER A 219 -15.51 22.19 2.29
CA SER A 219 -15.53 23.29 1.31
C SER A 219 -14.12 23.89 1.11
N THR A 220 -13.95 24.57 -0.03
CA THR A 220 -12.78 25.32 -0.49
C THR A 220 -12.50 26.56 0.37
N ILE A 221 -11.28 26.72 0.90
CA ILE A 221 -10.79 28.02 1.41
C ILE A 221 -9.39 28.32 0.86
N LYS A 222 -9.28 29.49 0.24
CA LYS A 222 -8.10 30.12 -0.35
C LYS A 222 -7.07 30.49 0.74
N LYS A 223 -5.76 30.38 0.46
CA LYS A 223 -4.74 31.13 1.21
C LYS A 223 -3.69 31.77 0.31
N GLU A 224 -3.40 33.00 0.67
CA GLU A 224 -2.50 33.97 0.06
C GLU A 224 -1.03 33.61 0.27
N GLN A 225 -0.21 34.09 -0.66
CA GLN A 225 1.25 34.03 -0.65
C GLN A 225 1.80 35.34 -0.09
N ASN A 226 2.90 35.28 0.68
CA ASN A 226 4.14 36.06 0.45
C ASN A 226 5.12 35.92 1.63
N MET A 227 6.34 35.40 1.38
CA MET A 227 7.65 36.06 1.60
C MET A 227 8.83 35.07 1.46
N ALA A 228 9.99 35.60 1.06
CA ALA A 228 11.10 34.91 0.44
C ALA A 228 12.26 34.50 1.38
N LYS A 229 12.83 33.33 1.07
CA LYS A 229 14.23 32.82 1.19
C LYS A 229 15.17 33.31 2.32
N LYS A 230 15.72 32.34 3.07
CA LYS A 230 17.17 32.08 3.19
C LYS A 230 17.45 30.66 3.75
N LYS A 231 18.38 29.92 3.14
CA LYS A 231 18.88 28.60 3.60
C LYS A 231 19.87 28.80 4.75
N SER A 232 19.56 28.26 5.93
CA SER A 232 20.49 27.79 6.97
C SER A 232 19.68 27.36 8.19
N SER A 233 19.65 26.06 8.52
CA SER A 233 18.88 25.47 9.64
C SER A 233 17.38 25.80 9.63
N PHE A 234 16.53 24.97 10.25
CA PHE A 234 15.13 25.37 10.37
C PHE A 234 15.06 26.66 11.22
N SER A 235 14.19 27.61 10.85
CA SER A 235 14.07 28.88 11.56
C SER A 235 12.94 28.87 12.59
N LEU A 236 13.15 29.53 13.73
CA LEU A 236 12.13 29.72 14.77
C LEU A 236 11.11 30.79 14.32
N ILE A 237 9.81 30.49 14.42
CA ILE A 237 8.73 31.42 14.05
C ILE A 237 8.59 32.54 15.11
N SER A 238 8.66 33.81 14.72
CA SER A 238 8.40 34.98 15.58
C SER A 238 6.89 35.21 15.82
N GLU A 239 6.52 35.72 17.00
CA GLU A 239 5.17 35.67 17.61
C GLU A 239 4.02 36.47 16.93
N SER A 240 4.14 36.89 15.68
CA SER A 240 3.08 37.67 15.00
C SER A 240 2.66 37.02 13.68
N ASN A 241 1.45 36.42 13.68
CA ASN A 241 0.59 36.05 12.54
C ASN A 241 -0.02 34.64 12.72
N SER A 242 -0.93 34.50 13.68
CA SER A 242 -1.75 33.30 13.84
C SER A 242 -3.16 33.55 13.28
N ASN A 243 -3.41 33.20 12.01
CA ASN A 243 -4.76 33.00 11.50
C ASN A 243 -4.74 31.93 10.39
N ILE A 244 -4.84 30.66 10.79
CA ILE A 244 -5.02 29.53 9.87
C ILE A 244 -6.24 28.73 10.35
N SER A 245 -7.30 28.80 9.55
CA SER A 245 -8.55 28.02 9.64
C SER A 245 -8.37 26.55 10.09
N GLU A 246 -8.96 26.23 11.26
CA GLU A 246 -9.08 24.89 11.84
C GLU A 246 -10.23 24.12 11.18
N SER A 247 -9.94 23.27 10.21
CA SER A 247 -10.90 22.24 9.80
C SER A 247 -10.15 21.03 9.25
N ILE A 248 -10.09 19.97 10.06
CA ILE A 248 -9.52 18.63 9.80
C ILE A 248 -7.98 18.54 9.98
N SER A 249 -7.45 18.98 11.11
CA SER A 249 -6.08 18.65 11.55
C SER A 249 -6.09 17.60 12.68
N PRO A 250 -5.12 16.67 12.73
CA PRO A 250 -5.00 15.73 13.84
C PRO A 250 -4.85 16.49 15.17
N LYS A 251 -5.50 16.00 16.23
CA LYS A 251 -5.30 16.54 17.58
C LYS A 251 -3.89 16.19 18.04
N ILE A 252 -3.26 17.06 18.83
CA ILE A 252 -1.91 16.81 19.34
C ILE A 252 -1.97 16.79 20.86
N PHE A 253 -1.37 15.78 21.48
CA PHE A 253 -1.26 15.68 22.92
C PHE A 253 0.18 15.66 23.38
N CYS A 254 0.47 16.40 24.45
CA CYS A 254 1.81 16.51 25.04
C CYS A 254 1.74 16.30 26.55
N ALA A 255 2.51 15.33 27.07
CA ALA A 255 2.59 15.08 28.50
C ALA A 255 3.35 16.20 29.23
N ARG A 256 2.92 16.48 30.47
CA ARG A 256 3.42 17.55 31.33
C ARG A 256 3.50 17.09 32.79
N PRO A 257 4.38 17.73 33.61
CA PRO A 257 4.55 17.38 35.02
C PRO A 257 3.24 17.34 35.80
N GLY A 258 3.09 16.42 36.75
CA GLY A 258 1.87 16.29 37.54
C GLY A 258 0.74 15.55 36.83
N SER A 259 1.06 14.55 36.00
CA SER A 259 0.08 13.76 35.24
C SER A 259 -0.86 14.62 34.38
N ARG A 260 -0.31 15.66 33.72
CA ARG A 260 -1.07 16.59 32.87
C ARG A 260 -0.85 16.33 31.40
N PHE A 261 -1.87 16.57 30.58
CA PHE A 261 -1.76 16.54 29.12
C PHE A 261 -2.23 17.87 28.53
N TRP A 262 -1.43 18.45 27.65
CA TRP A 262 -1.85 19.58 26.83
C TRP A 262 -2.45 19.06 25.52
N GLU A 263 -3.68 19.46 25.23
CA GLU A 263 -4.29 19.37 23.90
C GLU A 263 -3.86 20.59 23.10
N ILE A 264 -3.32 20.39 21.91
CA ILE A 264 -2.63 21.42 21.13
C ILE A 264 -3.21 21.47 19.72
N SER A 265 -3.34 22.69 19.18
CA SER A 265 -3.76 22.92 17.79
C SER A 265 -2.62 22.61 16.80
N ALA A 266 -2.95 22.48 15.52
CA ALA A 266 -1.94 22.33 14.46
C ALA A 266 -0.95 23.51 14.35
N SER A 267 -1.24 24.66 14.97
CA SER A 267 -0.37 25.85 15.02
C SER A 267 0.57 25.87 16.25
N GLY A 268 0.56 24.82 17.07
CA GLY A 268 1.39 24.70 18.27
C GLY A 268 0.88 25.48 19.48
N VAL A 269 -0.38 25.95 19.45
CA VAL A 269 -1.01 26.66 20.58
C VAL A 269 -1.76 25.65 21.47
N VAL A 270 -1.56 25.77 22.78
CA VAL A 270 -2.23 24.94 23.79
C VAL A 270 -3.71 25.34 23.90
N LEU A 271 -4.60 24.38 23.66
CA LEU A 271 -6.06 24.55 23.68
C LEU A 271 -6.65 24.17 25.05
N LYS A 272 -6.26 23.01 25.59
CA LYS A 272 -6.78 22.49 26.86
C LYS A 272 -5.69 21.82 27.69
N THR A 273 -5.86 21.82 29.01
CA THR A 273 -5.02 21.05 29.94
C THR A 273 -5.87 20.02 30.67
N HIS A 274 -5.65 18.75 30.36
CA HIS A 274 -6.27 17.61 31.02
C HIS A 274 -5.42 17.20 32.24
N GLN A 275 -6.05 16.90 33.38
CA GLN A 275 -5.35 16.58 34.63
C GLN A 275 -5.76 15.18 35.11
N PHE A 276 -4.79 14.27 35.27
CA PHE A 276 -5.03 12.88 35.65
C PHE A 276 -4.50 12.52 37.05
N LYS A 277 -3.85 13.46 37.75
CA LYS A 277 -3.22 13.18 39.05
C LYS A 277 -4.22 12.58 40.06
N GLU A 278 -5.39 13.18 40.17
CA GLU A 278 -6.46 12.71 41.06
C GLU A 278 -7.20 11.50 40.48
N LEU A 279 -7.36 11.43 39.15
CA LEU A 279 -8.01 10.31 38.47
C LEU A 279 -7.22 8.98 38.57
N LEU A 280 -5.90 9.06 38.82
CA LEU A 280 -5.03 7.91 39.07
C LEU A 280 -5.12 7.36 40.51
N ALA A 281 -5.92 7.99 41.39
CA ALA A 281 -6.18 7.53 42.76
C ALA A 281 -7.18 6.36 42.79
N ILE A 282 -7.04 5.41 41.85
CA ILE A 282 -7.83 4.18 41.74
C ILE A 282 -6.90 2.98 41.94
N PRO A 283 -7.38 1.82 42.42
CA PRO A 283 -6.53 0.63 42.54
C PRO A 283 -5.98 0.18 41.18
N PRO A 284 -4.74 -0.37 41.13
CA PRO A 284 -4.21 -0.96 39.91
C PRO A 284 -5.02 -2.20 39.55
N MET A 285 -5.26 -2.36 38.25
CA MET A 285 -5.98 -3.49 37.71
C MET A 285 -5.02 -4.66 37.46
N LYS A 286 -5.41 -5.85 37.92
CA LYS A 286 -4.70 -7.09 37.61
C LYS A 286 -4.86 -7.45 36.13
N ILE A 287 -3.83 -8.03 35.53
CA ILE A 287 -3.81 -8.47 34.13
C ILE A 287 -4.38 -9.88 34.06
N HIS A 288 -5.34 -10.10 33.16
CA HIS A 288 -5.95 -11.42 33.01
C HIS A 288 -5.01 -12.36 32.25
N LYS A 289 -4.40 -13.32 32.97
CA LYS A 289 -3.43 -14.28 32.43
C LYS A 289 -4.07 -15.65 32.24
N ILE A 290 -3.87 -16.24 31.06
CA ILE A 290 -4.26 -17.62 30.76
C ILE A 290 -3.14 -18.54 31.25
N ASN A 291 -3.47 -19.56 32.06
CA ASN A 291 -2.59 -20.66 32.52
C ASN A 291 -1.80 -20.53 33.85
N LYS A 292 -2.01 -19.51 34.69
CA LYS A 292 -1.47 -19.56 36.07
C LYS A 292 -2.58 -19.89 37.05
N GLN A 293 -2.52 -21.11 37.62
CA GLN A 293 -3.30 -21.49 38.80
C GLN A 293 -2.81 -20.68 40.01
N GLU A 294 -3.20 -19.42 40.09
CA GLU A 294 -3.10 -18.64 41.32
C GLU A 294 -4.51 -18.22 41.68
N LEU A 295 -5.18 -19.12 42.42
CA LEU A 295 -6.30 -18.79 43.31
C LEU A 295 -5.77 -17.92 44.46
N GLU A 296 -5.19 -16.76 44.14
CA GLU A 296 -5.00 -15.71 45.11
C GLU A 296 -6.34 -15.01 45.29
N GLN A 297 -7.01 -15.35 46.39
CA GLN A 297 -8.15 -14.62 46.91
C GLN A 297 -7.91 -13.12 46.74
N ARG A 298 -8.86 -12.43 46.09
CA ARG A 298 -8.93 -10.96 46.06
C ARG A 298 -9.02 -10.46 47.50
N GLN A 299 -7.90 -10.35 48.19
CA GLN A 299 -7.78 -9.52 49.38
C GLN A 299 -7.84 -8.09 48.87
N TYR A 300 -9.06 -7.56 48.74
CA TYR A 300 -9.28 -6.13 48.73
C TYR A 300 -8.76 -5.62 50.06
N THR A 301 -7.47 -5.35 50.13
CA THR A 301 -6.98 -4.47 51.18
C THR A 301 -7.64 -3.13 50.88
N ASN A 302 -8.47 -2.65 51.81
CA ASN A 302 -9.11 -1.34 51.76
C ASN A 302 -8.05 -0.23 51.90
N HIS A 303 -7.05 -0.21 51.03
CA HIS A 303 -6.09 0.87 50.90
C HIS A 303 -6.72 1.94 50.00
N SER A 304 -6.93 3.12 50.56
CA SER A 304 -7.19 4.32 49.77
C SER A 304 -5.94 4.61 48.93
N TRP A 305 -6.05 4.46 47.61
CA TRP A 305 -4.95 4.80 46.70
C TRP A 305 -4.80 6.32 46.65
N THR A 306 -3.57 6.79 46.83
CA THR A 306 -3.29 8.23 46.83
C THR A 306 -3.14 8.75 45.41
N SER A 307 -3.36 10.06 45.22
CA SER A 307 -3.16 10.71 43.92
C SER A 307 -1.72 10.55 43.44
N GLN A 308 -1.53 10.19 42.18
CA GLN A 308 -0.21 9.85 41.64
C GLN A 308 0.28 10.88 40.63
N SER A 309 1.50 11.37 40.80
CA SER A 309 2.17 12.27 39.85
C SER A 309 3.15 11.48 38.99
N ILE A 310 2.66 10.99 37.86
CA ILE A 310 3.41 10.16 36.92
C ILE A 310 3.94 11.02 35.77
N ASN A 311 5.19 10.75 35.38
CA ASN A 311 5.76 11.25 34.15
C ASN A 311 5.48 10.22 33.05
N PHE A 312 4.89 10.65 31.94
CA PHE A 312 4.53 9.78 30.82
C PHE A 312 5.57 9.95 29.71
N PRO A 313 6.62 9.10 29.64
CA PRO A 313 7.79 9.33 28.80
C PRO A 313 7.50 9.13 27.31
N GLN A 314 6.71 8.11 26.97
CA GLN A 314 6.32 7.81 25.59
C GLN A 314 4.82 7.65 25.50
N LEU A 315 4.24 8.20 24.43
CA LEU A 315 2.80 8.19 24.19
C LEU A 315 2.48 7.45 22.89
N PHE A 316 1.54 6.51 22.97
CA PHE A 316 1.05 5.72 21.85
C PHE A 316 -0.47 5.81 21.77
N VAL A 317 -1.03 5.72 20.57
CA VAL A 317 -2.48 5.60 20.38
C VAL A 317 -2.82 4.11 20.29
N ILE A 318 -3.71 3.64 21.18
CA ILE A 318 -4.17 2.25 21.22
C ILE A 318 -5.67 2.16 20.92
N ALA A 319 -6.09 1.09 20.25
CA ALA A 319 -7.46 0.82 19.82
C ALA A 319 -8.10 1.99 19.07
N SER A 320 -7.29 2.79 18.35
CA SER A 320 -7.67 4.00 17.62
C SER A 320 -8.41 5.08 18.45
N LYS A 321 -8.39 4.98 19.79
CA LYS A 321 -9.19 5.82 20.68
C LYS A 321 -8.46 6.25 21.95
N TYR A 322 -7.74 5.33 22.60
CA TYR A 322 -7.14 5.61 23.91
C TYR A 322 -5.66 5.95 23.76
N LEU A 323 -5.11 6.57 24.79
CA LEU A 323 -3.69 6.82 24.91
C LEU A 323 -3.04 5.79 25.82
N PHE A 324 -2.01 5.12 25.34
CA PHE A 324 -1.17 4.24 26.12
C PHE A 324 0.16 4.91 26.45
N SER A 325 0.62 4.74 27.70
CA SER A 325 1.96 5.09 28.15
C SER A 325 2.42 4.11 29.21
N TYR A 326 3.72 4.02 29.43
CA TYR A 326 4.31 3.14 30.42
C TYR A 326 5.47 3.82 31.15
N THR A 327 5.74 3.33 32.35
CA THR A 327 6.93 3.62 33.15
C THR A 327 7.68 2.32 33.41
N SER A 328 8.80 2.34 34.12
CA SER A 328 9.49 1.09 34.49
C SER A 328 8.60 0.15 35.31
N ASN A 329 7.61 0.67 36.04
CA ASN A 329 6.84 -0.08 37.04
C ASN A 329 5.33 -0.05 36.81
N GLY A 330 4.87 0.36 35.63
CA GLY A 330 3.44 0.38 35.37
C GLY A 330 3.02 0.81 33.98
N LEU A 331 1.81 0.37 33.62
CA LEU A 331 1.13 0.57 32.35
C LEU A 331 -0.10 1.46 32.57
N TYR A 332 -0.34 2.41 31.68
CA TYR A 332 -1.42 3.39 31.82
C TYR A 332 -2.19 3.53 30.51
N ILE A 333 -3.53 3.40 30.57
CA ILE A 333 -4.42 3.63 29.43
C ILE A 333 -5.44 4.71 29.80
N LEU A 334 -5.44 5.79 29.02
CA LEU A 334 -6.18 7.02 29.31
C LEU A 334 -7.14 7.36 28.16
N ASP A 335 -8.33 7.83 28.49
CA ASP A 335 -9.23 8.51 27.54
C ASP A 335 -9.03 10.02 27.67
N LEU A 336 -8.58 10.67 26.60
CA LEU A 336 -8.36 12.11 26.54
C LEU A 336 -9.53 12.88 25.91
N VAL A 337 -10.46 12.18 25.26
CA VAL A 337 -11.69 12.78 24.72
C VAL A 337 -12.68 12.98 25.85
N ASN A 338 -12.84 11.96 26.69
CA ASN A 338 -13.56 12.02 27.95
C ASN A 338 -12.55 11.76 29.08
N PRO A 339 -11.92 12.82 29.64
CA PRO A 339 -10.79 12.70 30.58
C PRO A 339 -11.05 11.70 31.70
N ASN A 340 -10.55 10.49 31.52
CA ASN A 340 -10.75 9.37 32.45
C ASN A 340 -9.60 8.37 32.35
N VAL A 341 -9.24 7.75 33.47
CA VAL A 341 -8.30 6.62 33.48
C VAL A 341 -9.12 5.37 33.15
N ILE A 342 -8.84 4.76 32.00
CA ILE A 342 -9.50 3.50 31.63
C ILE A 342 -9.02 2.38 32.54
N LEU A 343 -7.71 2.27 32.69
CA LEU A 343 -7.04 1.36 33.61
C LEU A 343 -5.58 1.78 33.80
N TRP A 344 -5.00 1.34 34.90
CA TRP A 344 -3.54 1.26 35.06
C TRP A 344 -3.19 -0.03 35.77
N SER A 345 -1.99 -0.54 35.54
CA SER A 345 -1.51 -1.79 36.15
C SER A 345 -0.05 -1.65 36.56
N ASN A 346 0.32 -2.26 37.69
CA ASN A 346 1.67 -2.30 38.24
C ASN A 346 2.20 -3.73 38.37
N GLU A 347 1.59 -4.72 37.70
CA GLU A 347 2.03 -6.11 37.76
C GLU A 347 3.43 -6.32 37.17
N PHE A 348 3.78 -5.56 36.13
CA PHE A 348 5.07 -5.65 35.48
C PHE A 348 6.00 -4.55 35.99
N THR A 349 7.17 -4.98 36.47
CA THR A 349 8.27 -4.11 36.92
C THR A 349 9.47 -4.26 36.00
N ASN A 350 10.35 -3.26 35.96
CA ASN A 350 11.54 -3.22 35.11
C ASN A 350 11.24 -3.27 33.60
N ILE A 351 10.13 -2.65 33.18
CA ILE A 351 9.76 -2.50 31.77
C ILE A 351 10.81 -1.64 31.07
N THR A 352 11.40 -2.18 30.00
CA THR A 352 12.46 -1.50 29.23
C THR A 352 11.90 -0.85 27.98
N MET A 353 11.01 -1.54 27.25
CA MET A 353 10.44 -1.07 26.01
C MET A 353 9.01 -1.58 25.85
N ALA A 354 8.16 -0.76 25.23
CA ALA A 354 6.84 -1.18 24.79
C ALA A 354 6.59 -0.67 23.38
N ASP A 355 5.83 -1.43 22.60
CA ASP A 355 5.32 -1.00 21.31
C ASP A 355 3.84 -1.39 21.16
N VAL A 356 3.11 -0.65 20.34
CA VAL A 356 1.65 -0.79 20.21
C VAL A 356 1.25 -0.94 18.76
N ILE A 357 0.44 -1.95 18.48
CA ILE A 357 -0.22 -2.12 17.19
C ILE A 357 -1.67 -2.49 17.42
N GLU A 358 -2.59 -1.78 16.77
CA GLU A 358 -4.04 -1.94 16.96
C GLU A 358 -4.45 -1.84 18.44
N ASN A 359 -4.90 -2.95 19.04
CA ASN A 359 -5.27 -3.07 20.45
C ASN A 359 -4.28 -3.94 21.27
N LYS A 360 -3.13 -4.32 20.69
CA LYS A 360 -2.10 -5.13 21.34
C LYS A 360 -0.91 -4.28 21.78
N ILE A 361 -0.35 -4.62 22.93
CA ILE A 361 0.83 -4.01 23.55
C ILE A 361 1.88 -5.11 23.68
N TYR A 362 3.02 -4.91 23.03
CA TYR A 362 4.17 -5.79 23.14
C TYR A 362 5.17 -5.19 24.12
N LEU A 363 5.49 -5.92 25.18
CA LEU A 363 6.38 -5.49 26.25
C LEU A 363 7.69 -6.27 26.21
N MET A 364 8.78 -5.57 26.50
CA MET A 364 10.08 -6.15 26.82
C MET A 364 10.46 -5.72 28.24
N ILE A 365 10.58 -6.68 29.14
CA ILE A 365 11.02 -6.48 30.51
C ILE A 365 12.54 -6.71 30.57
N SER A 366 13.17 -6.19 31.62
CA SER A 366 14.54 -6.56 31.95
C SER A 366 14.68 -8.09 32.03
N ASP A 367 15.85 -8.62 31.71
CA ASP A 367 16.12 -10.07 31.57
C ASP A 367 15.59 -10.75 30.28
N ASN A 368 15.24 -9.95 29.26
CA ASN A 368 14.73 -10.37 27.95
C ASN A 368 13.37 -11.08 28.00
N GLU A 369 12.54 -10.85 29.02
CA GLU A 369 11.19 -11.43 29.05
C GLU A 369 10.22 -10.61 28.18
N PHE A 370 9.41 -11.31 27.37
CA PHE A 370 8.46 -10.69 26.44
C PHE A 370 7.01 -11.03 26.76
N HIS A 371 6.15 -10.03 26.75
CA HIS A 371 4.70 -10.19 26.98
C HIS A 371 3.88 -9.55 25.86
N CYS A 372 2.78 -10.21 25.47
CA CYS A 372 1.79 -9.69 24.53
C CYS A 372 0.47 -9.46 25.26
N LEU A 373 0.12 -8.20 25.51
CA LEU A 373 -1.11 -7.83 26.19
C LEU A 373 -2.12 -7.31 25.18
N THR A 374 -3.36 -7.78 25.24
CA THR A 374 -4.44 -7.30 24.40
C THR A 374 -5.47 -6.54 25.23
N LEU A 375 -5.87 -5.37 24.74
CA LEU A 375 -6.94 -4.57 25.32
C LEU A 375 -8.29 -5.05 24.77
N TYR A 376 -9.11 -5.63 25.65
CA TYR A 376 -10.46 -6.12 25.34
C TYR A 376 -11.52 -5.33 26.10
N THR A 377 -12.75 -5.27 25.57
CA THR A 377 -13.95 -5.10 26.42
C THR A 377 -14.27 -6.43 27.09
N LEU A 378 -15.04 -6.40 28.19
CA LEU A 378 -15.42 -7.63 28.88
C LEU A 378 -16.13 -8.64 27.96
N ASP A 379 -17.13 -8.17 27.21
CA ASP A 379 -17.88 -8.99 26.24
C ASP A 379 -16.95 -9.66 25.23
N ALA A 380 -15.98 -8.91 24.72
CA ALA A 380 -15.04 -9.38 23.73
C ALA A 380 -14.05 -10.41 24.26
N LEU A 381 -13.58 -10.23 25.49
CA LEU A 381 -12.70 -11.19 26.15
C LEU A 381 -13.43 -12.53 26.31
N ILE A 382 -14.68 -12.50 26.79
CA ILE A 382 -15.50 -13.69 26.97
C ILE A 382 -15.73 -14.41 25.64
N LEU A 383 -16.09 -13.66 24.58
CA LEU A 383 -16.24 -14.22 23.23
C LEU A 383 -14.93 -14.80 22.69
N HIS A 384 -13.81 -14.10 22.88
CA HIS A 384 -12.49 -14.57 22.45
C HIS A 384 -12.11 -15.88 23.15
N LEU A 385 -12.27 -15.98 24.47
CA LEU A 385 -11.98 -17.19 25.25
C LEU A 385 -12.89 -18.36 24.84
N TYR A 386 -14.17 -18.10 24.62
CA TYR A 386 -15.13 -19.12 24.16
C TYR A 386 -14.74 -19.68 22.78
N TYR A 387 -14.46 -18.79 21.82
CA TYR A 387 -14.16 -19.17 20.45
C TYR A 387 -12.75 -19.74 20.23
N THR A 388 -11.85 -19.52 21.17
CA THR A 388 -10.53 -20.16 21.21
C THR A 388 -10.54 -21.49 21.97
N ASN A 389 -11.73 -22.01 22.32
CA ASN A 389 -11.95 -23.24 23.09
C ASN A 389 -11.35 -23.22 24.51
N GLN A 390 -11.13 -22.04 25.09
CA GLN A 390 -10.64 -21.88 26.47
C GLN A 390 -11.82 -21.74 27.45
N TYR A 391 -12.70 -22.73 27.47
CA TYR A 391 -13.97 -22.69 28.20
C TYR A 391 -13.81 -22.49 29.71
N TYR A 392 -12.80 -23.11 30.32
CA TYR A 392 -12.52 -22.94 31.75
C TYR A 392 -12.16 -21.49 32.11
N ASN A 393 -11.24 -20.86 31.36
CA ASN A 393 -10.85 -19.46 31.56
C ASN A 393 -12.02 -18.52 31.28
N CYS A 394 -12.88 -18.87 30.32
CA CYS A 394 -14.11 -18.15 30.03
C CYS A 394 -15.07 -18.15 31.24
N LEU A 395 -15.28 -19.33 31.84
CA LEU A 395 -16.07 -19.48 33.06
C LEU A 395 -15.47 -18.67 34.22
N GLU A 396 -14.17 -18.81 34.49
CA GLU A 396 -13.46 -18.07 35.54
C GLU A 396 -13.55 -16.54 35.33
N THR A 397 -13.47 -16.07 34.09
CA THR A 397 -13.64 -14.64 33.75
C THR A 397 -15.07 -14.19 34.07
N CYS A 398 -16.07 -15.00 33.73
CA CYS A 398 -17.46 -14.71 34.06
C CYS A 398 -17.65 -14.64 35.58
N THR A 399 -17.06 -15.55 36.36
CA THR A 399 -17.20 -15.54 37.82
C THR A 399 -16.46 -14.36 38.47
N THR A 400 -15.27 -14.05 37.97
CA THR A 400 -14.42 -12.93 38.40
C THR A 400 -15.06 -11.56 38.20
N TYR A 401 -15.83 -11.37 37.13
CA TYR A 401 -16.50 -10.10 36.77
C TYR A 401 -18.02 -10.12 36.96
N LYS A 402 -18.52 -11.01 37.84
CA LYS A 402 -19.95 -11.20 38.15
C LYS A 402 -20.76 -9.91 38.27
N SER A 403 -20.31 -9.00 39.12
CA SER A 403 -21.04 -7.77 39.45
C SER A 403 -21.16 -6.79 38.28
N GLN A 404 -20.25 -6.88 37.30
CA GLN A 404 -20.29 -6.09 36.07
C GLN A 404 -21.10 -6.80 34.98
N LEU A 405 -21.10 -8.13 34.94
CA LEU A 405 -21.97 -8.88 34.02
C LEU A 405 -23.45 -8.78 34.42
N SER A 406 -23.75 -8.74 35.72
CA SER A 406 -25.13 -8.58 36.22
C SER A 406 -25.75 -7.23 35.89
N THR A 407 -24.95 -6.19 35.64
CA THR A 407 -25.49 -4.91 35.15
C THR A 407 -25.75 -4.91 33.65
N LEU A 408 -25.13 -5.83 32.90
CA LEU A 408 -25.24 -5.94 31.43
C LEU A 408 -26.29 -6.97 30.97
N ILE A 409 -26.64 -7.97 31.80
CA ILE A 409 -27.48 -9.13 31.41
C ILE A 409 -28.48 -9.48 32.52
N ASN A 410 -29.69 -9.93 32.15
CA ASN A 410 -30.73 -10.38 33.08
C ASN A 410 -30.26 -11.50 34.04
N ASP A 411 -30.52 -11.33 35.34
CA ASP A 411 -30.05 -12.18 36.46
C ASP A 411 -30.29 -13.70 36.32
N LYS A 412 -31.27 -14.16 35.54
CA LYS A 412 -31.62 -15.58 35.43
C LYS A 412 -30.51 -16.43 34.80
N HIS A 413 -29.91 -15.97 33.68
CA HIS A 413 -28.85 -16.72 32.99
C HIS A 413 -27.52 -16.74 33.75
N ILE A 414 -27.29 -15.70 34.55
CA ILE A 414 -26.12 -15.56 35.42
C ILE A 414 -26.22 -16.57 36.56
N ASN A 415 -27.36 -16.71 37.22
CA ASN A 415 -27.54 -17.62 38.35
C ASN A 415 -27.33 -19.10 38.02
N ASP A 416 -27.67 -19.55 36.81
CA ASP A 416 -27.43 -20.94 36.35
C ASP A 416 -25.93 -21.25 36.22
N ILE A 417 -25.10 -20.27 35.83
CA ILE A 417 -23.63 -20.38 35.76
C ILE A 417 -23.03 -20.51 37.17
N TYR A 418 -23.58 -19.80 38.17
CA TYR A 418 -23.05 -19.83 39.55
C TYR A 418 -23.56 -20.99 40.41
N GLY A 419 -24.60 -21.72 40.00
CA GLY A 419 -25.07 -22.91 40.71
C GLY A 419 -24.02 -24.04 40.79
N ILE A 420 -22.94 -23.95 40.01
CA ILE A 420 -21.96 -25.01 39.80
C ILE A 420 -20.61 -24.75 40.48
N GLU A 421 -20.23 -23.50 40.80
CA GLU A 421 -19.01 -23.23 41.59
C GLU A 421 -19.07 -23.86 43.00
N ASN A 422 -20.26 -24.07 43.54
CA ASN A 422 -20.47 -24.76 44.82
C ASN A 422 -20.38 -26.30 44.71
N ASN A 423 -20.35 -26.87 43.51
CA ASN A 423 -20.20 -28.30 43.30
C ASN A 423 -18.75 -28.61 42.92
N GLN A 424 -18.01 -29.26 43.82
CA GLN A 424 -16.60 -29.67 43.69
C GLN A 424 -16.34 -30.73 42.59
N ARG A 425 -17.12 -30.79 41.51
CA ARG A 425 -16.87 -31.66 40.35
C ARG A 425 -16.06 -30.89 39.30
N LYS A 426 -14.98 -31.50 38.80
CA LYS A 426 -14.31 -31.02 37.58
C LYS A 426 -15.26 -31.26 36.41
N LEU A 427 -15.87 -30.21 35.88
CA LEU A 427 -16.69 -30.30 34.66
C LEU A 427 -15.77 -30.52 33.44
N GLU A 428 -16.27 -31.28 32.48
CA GLU A 428 -15.60 -31.45 31.19
C GLU A 428 -15.82 -30.21 30.29
N ASN A 429 -14.89 -29.95 29.36
CA ASN A 429 -14.93 -28.78 28.48
C ASN A 429 -16.25 -28.68 27.68
N ASP A 430 -16.83 -29.81 27.31
CA ASP A 430 -18.08 -29.88 26.55
C ASP A 430 -19.29 -29.45 27.39
N GLU A 431 -19.31 -29.76 28.69
CA GLU A 431 -20.36 -29.32 29.62
C GLU A 431 -20.30 -27.80 29.87
N ILE A 432 -19.08 -27.27 30.03
CA ILE A 432 -18.85 -25.82 30.20
C ILE A 432 -19.26 -25.06 28.93
N SER A 433 -18.99 -25.62 27.75
CA SER A 433 -19.38 -25.01 26.48
C SER A 433 -20.90 -24.87 26.36
N VAL A 434 -21.67 -25.92 26.68
CA VAL A 434 -23.14 -25.90 26.64
C VAL A 434 -23.71 -24.90 27.65
N LEU A 435 -23.10 -24.81 28.83
CA LEU A 435 -23.51 -23.89 29.88
C LEU A 435 -23.28 -22.41 29.51
N LEU A 436 -22.20 -22.11 28.80
CA LEU A 436 -21.88 -20.74 28.38
C LEU A 436 -22.67 -20.29 27.13
N GLN A 437 -23.21 -21.20 26.32
CA GLN A 437 -23.93 -20.88 25.07
C GLN A 437 -25.03 -19.81 25.21
N PRO A 438 -25.93 -19.86 26.21
CA PRO A 438 -26.95 -18.82 26.40
C PRO A 438 -26.33 -17.43 26.62
N LEU A 439 -25.29 -17.34 27.45
CA LEU A 439 -24.56 -16.09 27.72
C LEU A 439 -23.89 -15.55 26.46
N ILE A 440 -23.21 -16.43 25.72
CA ILE A 440 -22.52 -16.09 24.46
C ILE A 440 -23.51 -15.56 23.41
N SER A 441 -24.70 -16.16 23.33
CA SER A 441 -25.75 -15.71 22.41
C SER A 441 -26.22 -14.27 22.71
N VAL A 442 -26.36 -13.93 23.99
CA VAL A 442 -26.75 -12.58 24.44
C VAL A 442 -25.63 -11.58 24.17
N LEU A 443 -24.38 -11.91 24.52
CA LEU A 443 -23.23 -11.04 24.26
C LEU A 443 -23.03 -10.77 22.77
N LYS A 444 -23.25 -11.78 21.92
CA LYS A 444 -23.21 -11.63 20.45
C LYS A 444 -24.34 -10.74 19.92
N SER A 445 -25.52 -10.79 20.54
CA SER A 445 -26.64 -9.92 20.15
C SER A 445 -26.40 -8.44 20.48
N ASN A 446 -25.66 -8.15 21.57
CA ASN A 446 -25.32 -6.78 21.96
C ASN A 446 -24.28 -6.12 21.03
N LEU A 447 -23.48 -6.92 20.32
CA LEU A 447 -22.48 -6.43 19.36
C LEU A 447 -23.06 -6.21 17.94
N ASN A 448 -24.23 -6.78 17.63
CA ASN A 448 -24.86 -6.69 16.31
C ASN A 448 -25.97 -5.61 16.27
N PRO A 449 -25.86 -4.59 15.39
CA PRO A 449 -26.88 -3.54 15.28
C PRO A 449 -28.11 -3.95 14.45
N SER A 450 -28.14 -5.16 13.88
CA SER A 450 -29.30 -5.66 13.15
C SER A 450 -30.32 -6.28 14.12
N PRO A 451 -31.62 -5.96 13.99
CA PRO A 451 -32.64 -6.53 14.85
C PRO A 451 -32.69 -8.04 14.67
N ILE A 452 -32.49 -8.79 15.76
CA ILE A 452 -32.57 -10.25 15.75
C ILE A 452 -34.02 -10.62 16.04
N LYS A 453 -34.61 -11.42 15.13
CA LYS A 453 -35.92 -12.02 15.31
C LYS A 453 -35.72 -13.37 16.00
N LEU A 454 -36.22 -13.49 17.23
CA LEU A 454 -36.18 -14.73 17.97
C LEU A 454 -37.18 -15.74 17.38
N ASP A 455 -36.97 -17.03 17.61
CA ASP A 455 -37.85 -18.12 17.14
C ASP A 455 -39.29 -18.01 17.68
N SER A 456 -39.50 -17.20 18.72
CA SER A 456 -40.82 -16.81 19.26
C SER A 456 -41.53 -15.71 18.46
N GLY A 457 -40.93 -15.20 17.38
CA GLY A 457 -41.49 -14.15 16.52
C GLY A 457 -41.27 -12.72 17.00
N ILE A 458 -40.62 -12.51 18.15
CA ILE A 458 -40.32 -11.19 18.74
C ILE A 458 -39.05 -10.62 18.10
N VAL A 459 -39.10 -9.35 17.72
CA VAL A 459 -37.98 -8.59 17.17
C VAL A 459 -37.44 -7.65 18.25
N VAL A 460 -36.20 -7.85 18.69
CA VAL A 460 -35.55 -6.99 19.70
C VAL A 460 -34.76 -5.90 18.98
N VAL A 461 -35.06 -4.63 19.28
CA VAL A 461 -34.40 -3.46 18.70
C VAL A 461 -33.64 -2.73 19.80
N ASN A 462 -32.30 -2.87 19.84
CA ASN A 462 -31.48 -2.17 20.83
C ASN A 462 -30.81 -0.92 20.25
N SER A 463 -30.81 0.16 21.05
CA SER A 463 -30.26 1.48 20.70
C SER A 463 -28.75 1.51 20.98
N GLY A 464 -27.92 1.18 19.99
CA GLY A 464 -26.47 1.07 20.17
C GLY A 464 -25.72 2.40 20.16
N ASN A 465 -24.95 2.67 21.24
CA ASN A 465 -23.84 3.62 21.27
C ASN A 465 -22.55 2.83 21.56
N LEU A 466 -21.49 3.11 20.78
CA LEU A 466 -20.11 2.58 20.81
C LEU A 466 -19.78 1.58 19.68
N LYS A 467 -19.13 2.09 18.62
CA LYS A 467 -18.43 1.30 17.61
C LYS A 467 -17.01 0.99 18.11
N GLN A 468 -16.73 -0.25 18.50
CA GLN A 468 -15.40 -0.85 18.36
C GLN A 468 -15.52 -1.92 17.27
N LYS A 469 -14.78 -1.74 16.17
CA LYS A 469 -14.64 -2.80 15.16
C LYS A 469 -13.86 -3.94 15.81
N PHE A 470 -14.57 -4.96 16.25
CA PHE A 470 -13.99 -6.29 16.30
C PHE A 470 -13.70 -6.74 14.88
N ASN A 471 -12.47 -7.17 14.64
CA ASN A 471 -12.16 -7.99 13.47
C ASN A 471 -12.91 -9.32 13.62
N GLU A 472 -14.18 -9.36 13.21
CA GLU A 472 -14.91 -10.61 12.89
C GLU A 472 -14.27 -11.38 11.71
N ASP A 473 -13.21 -10.82 11.14
CA ASP A 473 -12.36 -11.39 10.11
C ASP A 473 -11.53 -12.61 10.54
N GLN A 474 -11.61 -13.10 11.79
CA GLN A 474 -10.86 -14.30 12.22
C GLN A 474 -11.70 -15.58 12.36
N GLN A 475 -13.04 -15.53 12.27
CA GLN A 475 -13.86 -16.75 12.19
C GLN A 475 -14.55 -16.97 10.84
N ASN A 476 -14.79 -15.91 10.06
CA ASN A 476 -15.30 -16.06 8.69
C ASN A 476 -14.18 -16.18 7.62
N LYS A 477 -12.90 -16.21 8.03
CA LYS A 477 -11.76 -16.48 7.12
C LYS A 477 -11.43 -17.96 6.93
N LEU A 478 -12.19 -18.88 7.53
CA LEU A 478 -12.13 -20.29 7.18
C LEU A 478 -13.13 -20.71 6.10
N THR A 479 -14.05 -19.84 5.67
CA THR A 479 -14.94 -20.12 4.53
C THR A 479 -15.40 -18.82 3.82
N HIS A 480 -14.87 -18.62 2.61
CA HIS A 480 -15.31 -17.70 1.55
C HIS A 480 -15.16 -16.17 1.70
N GLN A 481 -14.08 -15.63 1.13
CA GLN A 481 -14.18 -14.69 -0.01
C GLN A 481 -12.81 -14.47 -0.68
N ILE A 482 -12.70 -14.97 -1.93
CA ILE A 482 -11.67 -14.62 -2.90
C ILE A 482 -12.34 -13.74 -3.97
N CYS A 483 -11.94 -12.46 -4.05
CA CYS A 483 -11.97 -11.64 -5.27
C CYS A 483 -11.11 -10.39 -5.02
N SER A 484 -9.86 -10.36 -5.46
CA SER A 484 -9.36 -9.97 -6.78
C SER A 484 -9.19 -8.44 -6.96
N SER A 485 -8.01 -7.95 -6.57
CA SER A 485 -7.37 -6.81 -7.20
C SER A 485 -5.92 -7.18 -7.46
N SER A 486 -5.61 -7.33 -8.75
CA SER A 486 -4.39 -7.89 -9.31
C SER A 486 -3.19 -6.97 -9.10
N GLU A 487 -2.17 -7.45 -8.39
CA GLU A 487 -0.79 -6.98 -8.55
C GLU A 487 0.13 -8.16 -8.86
N SER A 488 1.05 -7.88 -9.78
CA SER A 488 2.25 -8.60 -10.17
C SER A 488 2.67 -9.79 -9.28
N ILE A 489 2.51 -10.99 -9.83
CA ILE A 489 3.11 -12.21 -9.28
C ILE A 489 4.52 -12.36 -9.84
N GLN A 490 5.52 -12.19 -8.97
CA GLN A 490 6.81 -12.88 -9.12
C GLN A 490 6.73 -14.22 -8.39
N ILE A 491 7.26 -15.24 -9.06
CA ILE A 491 7.11 -16.67 -8.83
C ILE A 491 8.05 -17.13 -7.70
N SER A 492 7.51 -17.83 -6.70
CA SER A 492 8.31 -18.75 -5.86
C SER A 492 7.47 -19.92 -5.32
N SER A 493 7.98 -21.13 -5.58
CA SER A 493 7.64 -22.47 -5.04
C SER A 493 6.23 -23.04 -5.29
N VAL A 494 6.20 -23.99 -6.22
CA VAL A 494 5.06 -24.84 -6.62
C VAL A 494 4.87 -25.99 -5.62
N GLN A 495 3.75 -26.00 -4.88
CA GLN A 495 3.24 -27.23 -4.26
C GLN A 495 1.72 -27.29 -3.97
N ASN A 496 0.89 -26.29 -4.31
CA ASN A 496 -0.55 -26.30 -3.94
C ASN A 496 -1.49 -25.97 -5.10
N THR A 497 -1.51 -26.77 -6.17
CA THR A 497 -2.49 -26.61 -7.27
C THR A 497 -3.84 -27.29 -6.99
N CYS A 498 -3.92 -28.19 -6.01
CA CYS A 498 -5.13 -28.96 -5.68
C CYS A 498 -6.07 -28.23 -4.69
N SER A 499 -5.58 -27.24 -3.95
CA SER A 499 -6.37 -26.46 -2.97
C SER A 499 -7.30 -25.43 -3.63
N ASP A 500 -6.89 -24.85 -4.76
CA ASP A 500 -7.64 -23.77 -5.40
C ASP A 500 -8.93 -24.25 -6.09
N ILE A 501 -8.97 -25.53 -6.47
CA ILE A 501 -10.17 -26.17 -7.04
C ILE A 501 -11.20 -26.44 -5.95
N LYS A 502 -10.78 -26.90 -4.75
CA LYS A 502 -11.67 -27.07 -3.58
C LYS A 502 -12.33 -25.75 -3.18
N ASN A 503 -11.56 -24.67 -3.12
CA ASN A 503 -12.05 -23.35 -2.70
C ASN A 503 -13.11 -22.76 -3.65
N ILE A 504 -13.02 -23.03 -4.96
CA ILE A 504 -13.99 -22.55 -5.96
C ILE A 504 -15.27 -23.40 -5.97
N LEU A 505 -15.17 -24.69 -5.63
CA LEU A 505 -16.31 -25.59 -5.54
C LEU A 505 -17.12 -25.37 -4.25
N GLU A 506 -16.46 -25.08 -3.13
CA GLU A 506 -17.11 -24.66 -1.89
C GLU A 506 -17.86 -23.32 -2.06
N LEU A 507 -17.37 -22.42 -2.92
CA LEU A 507 -17.99 -21.11 -3.17
C LEU A 507 -19.36 -21.23 -3.86
N ASN A 508 -19.56 -22.29 -4.65
CA ASN A 508 -20.78 -22.55 -5.40
C ASN A 508 -21.76 -23.50 -4.68
N SER A 509 -21.34 -24.21 -3.62
CA SER A 509 -22.24 -25.07 -2.83
C SER A 509 -23.15 -24.27 -1.88
N ASN A 510 -22.85 -22.98 -1.65
CA ASN A 510 -23.65 -22.12 -0.76
C ASN A 510 -24.94 -21.58 -1.39
N LEU A 511 -25.28 -22.03 -2.60
CA LEU A 511 -26.50 -21.65 -3.32
C LEU A 511 -27.07 -22.88 -4.03
N SER A 512 -27.79 -23.75 -3.32
CA SER A 512 -29.05 -24.41 -3.76
C SER A 512 -29.34 -25.77 -3.07
N SER A 513 -30.55 -26.29 -3.32
CA SER A 513 -31.20 -27.45 -2.68
C SER A 513 -30.45 -28.78 -2.80
N THR A 514 -30.80 -29.76 -1.96
CA THR A 514 -30.17 -31.09 -1.79
C THR A 514 -29.94 -31.93 -3.07
N LEU A 515 -30.64 -31.63 -4.17
CA LEU A 515 -30.41 -32.27 -5.48
C LEU A 515 -29.15 -31.73 -6.19
N ASP A 516 -28.72 -30.50 -5.90
CA ASP A 516 -27.58 -29.85 -6.55
C ASP A 516 -26.23 -30.30 -5.98
N GLU A 517 -26.16 -30.66 -4.69
CA GLU A 517 -24.94 -31.20 -4.07
C GLU A 517 -24.47 -32.50 -4.73
N ASN A 518 -25.40 -33.39 -5.07
CA ASN A 518 -25.08 -34.68 -5.68
C ASN A 518 -24.52 -34.51 -7.09
N LEU A 519 -25.01 -33.52 -7.84
CA LEU A 519 -24.48 -33.18 -9.16
C LEU A 519 -23.07 -32.56 -9.06
N ILE A 520 -22.86 -31.64 -8.11
CA ILE A 520 -21.54 -31.04 -7.86
C ILE A 520 -20.52 -32.12 -7.47
N ARG A 521 -20.87 -33.05 -6.58
CA ARG A 521 -20.00 -34.19 -6.21
C ARG A 521 -19.68 -35.10 -7.40
N LYS A 522 -20.64 -35.32 -8.30
CA LYS A 522 -20.41 -36.13 -9.51
C LYS A 522 -19.44 -35.45 -10.48
N ILE A 523 -19.61 -34.15 -10.72
CA ILE A 523 -18.69 -33.34 -11.54
C ILE A 523 -17.29 -33.30 -10.91
N GLN A 524 -17.19 -33.23 -9.58
CA GLN A 524 -15.92 -33.29 -8.85
C GLN A 524 -15.17 -34.60 -9.09
N ILE A 525 -15.85 -35.74 -8.97
CA ILE A 525 -15.27 -37.07 -9.21
C ILE A 525 -14.77 -37.17 -10.66
N ASP A 526 -15.55 -36.67 -11.62
CA ASP A 526 -15.18 -36.72 -13.04
C ASP A 526 -14.00 -35.79 -13.38
N LEU A 527 -13.80 -34.68 -12.65
CA LEU A 527 -12.68 -33.74 -12.85
C LEU A 527 -11.38 -34.16 -12.15
N GLU A 528 -11.43 -35.02 -11.13
CA GLU A 528 -10.26 -35.45 -10.35
C GLU A 528 -9.12 -36.06 -11.22
N PRO A 529 -9.38 -36.90 -12.24
CA PRO A 529 -8.35 -37.42 -13.14
C PRO A 529 -7.63 -36.31 -13.93
N VAL A 530 -8.34 -35.24 -14.29
CA VAL A 530 -7.76 -34.08 -14.99
C VAL A 530 -6.85 -33.29 -14.05
N CYS A 531 -7.27 -33.12 -12.79
CA CYS A 531 -6.49 -32.44 -11.75
C CYS A 531 -5.18 -33.19 -11.45
N LYS A 532 -5.22 -34.53 -11.36
CA LYS A 532 -4.03 -35.37 -11.17
C LYS A 532 -3.06 -35.23 -12.33
N LEU A 533 -3.55 -35.27 -13.56
CA LEU A 533 -2.71 -35.01 -14.74
C LEU A 533 -2.09 -33.61 -14.70
N SER A 534 -2.86 -32.57 -14.39
CA SER A 534 -2.34 -31.19 -14.30
C SER A 534 -1.18 -31.01 -13.31
N SER A 535 -1.15 -31.78 -12.21
CA SER A 535 -0.07 -31.72 -11.22
C SER A 535 1.27 -32.30 -11.72
N SER A 536 1.24 -33.02 -12.85
CA SER A 536 2.42 -33.64 -13.47
C SER A 536 3.18 -32.72 -14.44
N ILE A 537 2.67 -31.51 -14.71
CA ILE A 537 3.32 -30.52 -15.59
C ILE A 537 4.64 -30.06 -14.95
N LYS A 538 5.75 -30.30 -15.63
CA LYS A 538 7.10 -29.84 -15.24
C LYS A 538 7.67 -28.92 -16.31
N THR A 539 8.52 -27.98 -15.91
CA THR A 539 9.24 -27.06 -16.82
C THR A 539 10.21 -27.77 -17.77
N SER A 540 10.54 -29.05 -17.52
CA SER A 540 11.54 -29.84 -18.25
C SER A 540 10.95 -30.87 -19.23
N MET A 541 9.66 -30.80 -19.58
CA MET A 541 9.03 -31.78 -20.48
C MET A 541 9.51 -31.62 -21.93
N THR A 542 9.69 -32.73 -22.64
CA THR A 542 10.02 -32.72 -24.08
C THR A 542 8.79 -32.36 -24.94
N GLU A 543 9.00 -31.89 -26.17
CA GLU A 543 7.92 -31.51 -27.09
C GLU A 543 6.89 -32.64 -27.32
N LYS A 544 7.37 -33.89 -27.45
CA LYS A 544 6.49 -35.07 -27.64
C LYS A 544 5.67 -35.42 -26.40
N GLU A 545 6.25 -35.27 -25.22
CA GLU A 545 5.54 -35.50 -23.95
C GLU A 545 4.48 -34.42 -23.74
N MET A 546 4.80 -33.17 -24.07
CA MET A 546 3.87 -32.03 -23.98
C MET A 546 2.68 -32.19 -24.93
N GLU A 547 2.92 -32.62 -26.17
CA GLU A 547 1.87 -32.91 -27.15
C GLU A 547 0.93 -34.03 -26.66
N LYS A 548 1.49 -35.16 -26.23
CA LYS A 548 0.70 -36.30 -25.71
C LYS A 548 -0.14 -35.87 -24.51
N PHE A 549 0.45 -35.08 -23.62
CA PHE A 549 -0.23 -34.53 -22.45
C PHE A 549 -1.41 -33.63 -22.83
N ILE A 550 -1.21 -32.69 -23.76
CA ILE A 550 -2.27 -31.78 -24.24
C ILE A 550 -3.43 -32.57 -24.84
N LEU A 551 -3.14 -33.58 -25.67
CA LEU A 551 -4.16 -34.42 -26.29
C LEU A 551 -4.95 -35.24 -25.25
N GLU A 552 -4.28 -35.80 -24.24
CA GLU A 552 -4.93 -36.58 -23.19
C GLU A 552 -5.87 -35.72 -22.35
N ILE A 553 -5.44 -34.52 -21.96
CA ILE A 553 -6.28 -33.61 -21.17
C ILE A 553 -7.44 -33.06 -21.98
N SER A 554 -7.20 -32.65 -23.23
CA SER A 554 -8.28 -32.13 -24.09
C SER A 554 -9.36 -33.20 -24.27
N LYS A 555 -8.98 -34.45 -24.54
CA LYS A 555 -9.92 -35.58 -24.65
C LYS A 555 -10.71 -35.82 -23.37
N LYS A 556 -10.07 -35.77 -22.20
CA LYS A 556 -10.77 -35.95 -20.91
C LYS A 556 -11.74 -34.80 -20.64
N MET A 557 -11.35 -33.56 -20.90
CA MET A 557 -12.21 -32.40 -20.74
C MET A 557 -13.41 -32.42 -21.69
N ASP A 558 -13.21 -32.79 -22.95
CA ASP A 558 -14.30 -32.89 -23.94
C ASP A 558 -15.31 -33.99 -23.57
N ASN A 559 -14.84 -35.12 -23.03
CA ASN A 559 -15.72 -36.18 -22.53
C ASN A 559 -16.60 -35.68 -21.38
N ILE A 560 -16.02 -34.95 -20.42
CA ILE A 560 -16.77 -34.37 -19.29
C ILE A 560 -17.77 -33.34 -19.82
N GLU A 561 -17.36 -32.45 -20.72
CA GLU A 561 -18.24 -31.44 -21.30
C GLU A 561 -19.42 -32.06 -22.06
N CYS A 562 -19.19 -33.17 -22.77
CA CYS A 562 -20.23 -33.93 -23.48
C CYS A 562 -21.22 -34.62 -22.52
N LEU A 563 -20.71 -35.24 -21.46
CA LEU A 563 -21.53 -35.92 -20.44
C LEU A 563 -22.53 -34.95 -19.80
N TYR A 564 -22.10 -33.74 -19.46
CA TYR A 564 -22.94 -32.77 -18.74
C TYR A 564 -23.77 -31.85 -19.66
N LYS A 565 -23.43 -31.72 -20.96
CA LYS A 565 -24.26 -31.00 -21.94
C LYS A 565 -25.61 -31.67 -22.23
N THR A 566 -25.74 -32.97 -21.97
CA THR A 566 -26.94 -33.76 -22.26
C THR A 566 -28.01 -33.71 -21.17
N LEU A 567 -27.74 -33.10 -20.01
CA LEU A 567 -28.66 -32.98 -18.87
C LEU A 567 -29.53 -31.70 -18.99
N PRO A 568 -30.86 -31.80 -19.21
CA PRO A 568 -31.70 -30.63 -19.51
C PRO A 568 -31.94 -29.69 -18.30
N GLN A 569 -32.03 -30.23 -17.08
CA GLN A 569 -32.46 -29.47 -15.90
C GLN A 569 -31.34 -28.67 -15.21
N PHE A 570 -30.07 -29.05 -15.40
CA PHE A 570 -28.91 -28.46 -14.68
C PHE A 570 -27.78 -28.02 -15.61
N LYS A 571 -28.09 -27.85 -16.90
CA LYS A 571 -27.12 -27.56 -17.96
C LYS A 571 -26.26 -26.33 -17.64
N ASP A 572 -26.87 -25.25 -17.18
CA ASP A 572 -26.17 -23.97 -16.96
C ASP A 572 -25.22 -24.04 -15.75
N LEU A 573 -25.63 -24.69 -14.66
CA LEU A 573 -24.80 -24.88 -13.47
C LEU A 573 -23.59 -25.78 -13.77
N ALA A 574 -23.84 -26.92 -14.43
CA ALA A 574 -22.77 -27.86 -14.78
C ALA A 574 -21.78 -27.25 -15.80
N CYS A 575 -22.28 -26.53 -16.80
CA CYS A 575 -21.43 -25.81 -17.77
C CYS A 575 -20.56 -24.75 -17.09
N ASN A 576 -21.09 -24.00 -16.11
CA ASN A 576 -20.31 -23.00 -15.37
C ASN A 576 -19.18 -23.62 -14.52
N ILE A 577 -19.45 -24.74 -13.83
CA ILE A 577 -18.43 -25.43 -13.02
C ILE A 577 -17.30 -25.97 -13.89
N ILE A 578 -17.65 -26.64 -15.00
CA ILE A 578 -16.68 -27.19 -15.95
C ILE A 578 -15.86 -26.05 -16.60
N HIS A 579 -16.50 -24.94 -16.93
CA HIS A 579 -15.82 -23.76 -17.48
C HIS A 579 -14.79 -23.16 -16.51
N ASN A 580 -15.14 -23.00 -15.24
CA ASN A 580 -14.21 -22.50 -14.22
C ASN A 580 -13.04 -23.47 -13.99
N ALA A 581 -13.31 -24.78 -13.96
CA ALA A 581 -12.25 -25.79 -13.87
C ALA A 581 -11.27 -25.71 -15.06
N LYS A 582 -11.80 -25.48 -16.27
CA LYS A 582 -11.00 -25.28 -17.50
C LYS A 582 -10.11 -24.04 -17.41
N ILE A 583 -10.62 -22.92 -16.90
CA ILE A 583 -9.82 -21.69 -16.71
C ILE A 583 -8.64 -21.93 -15.74
N ASN A 584 -8.89 -22.60 -14.61
CA ASN A 584 -7.84 -22.85 -13.62
C ASN A 584 -6.76 -23.81 -14.13
N PHE A 585 -7.18 -24.85 -14.85
CA PHE A 585 -6.26 -25.76 -15.53
C PHE A 585 -5.34 -24.98 -16.49
N ILE A 586 -5.93 -24.12 -17.32
CA ILE A 586 -5.16 -23.32 -18.28
C ILE A 586 -4.22 -22.34 -17.58
N LYS A 587 -4.64 -21.70 -16.48
CA LYS A 587 -3.74 -20.85 -15.69
C LYS A 587 -2.54 -21.64 -15.19
N THR A 588 -2.76 -22.84 -14.66
CA THR A 588 -1.70 -23.74 -14.19
C THR A 588 -0.76 -24.15 -15.32
N PHE A 589 -1.29 -24.40 -16.51
CA PHE A 589 -0.50 -24.69 -17.70
C PHE A 589 0.39 -23.50 -18.10
N LEU A 590 -0.18 -22.29 -18.24
CA LEU A 590 0.58 -21.11 -18.66
C LEU A 590 1.62 -20.64 -17.61
N THR A 591 1.42 -20.93 -16.33
CA THR A 591 2.41 -20.63 -15.28
C THR A 591 3.59 -21.59 -15.26
N ASN A 592 3.37 -22.86 -15.65
CA ASN A 592 4.36 -23.92 -15.46
C ASN A 592 5.13 -24.31 -16.74
N VAL A 593 4.66 -23.88 -17.92
CA VAL A 593 5.35 -24.16 -19.19
C VAL A 593 6.23 -22.99 -19.62
N SER A 594 7.45 -23.29 -20.06
CA SER A 594 8.42 -22.27 -20.45
C SER A 594 8.03 -21.56 -21.75
N ILE A 595 8.20 -20.24 -21.78
CA ILE A 595 8.00 -19.42 -23.00
C ILE A 595 9.02 -19.82 -24.08
N GLU A 596 10.20 -20.31 -23.69
CA GLU A 596 11.23 -20.83 -24.59
C GLU A 596 10.74 -22.01 -25.45
N LEU A 597 9.87 -22.88 -24.89
CA LEU A 597 9.23 -23.95 -25.66
C LEU A 597 8.37 -23.34 -26.78
N LEU A 598 7.55 -22.34 -26.46
CA LEU A 598 6.71 -21.67 -27.47
C LEU A 598 7.54 -20.99 -28.57
N CYS A 599 8.70 -20.43 -28.24
CA CYS A 599 9.62 -19.82 -29.21
C CYS A 599 10.22 -20.86 -30.18
N SER A 600 10.57 -22.05 -29.68
CA SER A 600 11.34 -23.07 -30.42
C SER A 600 10.47 -24.12 -31.14
N THR A 601 9.30 -24.46 -30.60
CA THR A 601 8.43 -25.52 -31.12
C THR A 601 7.90 -25.21 -32.53
N MET A 602 7.74 -26.24 -33.37
CA MET A 602 7.02 -26.14 -34.65
C MET A 602 5.71 -26.92 -34.67
N ASN A 603 5.44 -27.68 -33.60
CA ASN A 603 4.20 -28.41 -33.42
C ASN A 603 2.97 -27.49 -33.30
N MET A 604 2.06 -27.61 -34.27
CA MET A 604 0.83 -26.81 -34.34
C MET A 604 -0.15 -27.12 -33.20
N ILE A 605 -0.19 -28.35 -32.68
CA ILE A 605 -1.07 -28.73 -31.57
C ILE A 605 -0.73 -27.95 -30.31
N ILE A 606 0.57 -27.83 -30.01
CA ILE A 606 1.07 -27.08 -28.87
C ILE A 606 0.78 -25.59 -29.06
N ILE A 607 1.07 -25.05 -30.23
CA ILE A 607 0.87 -23.62 -30.53
C ILE A 607 -0.61 -23.24 -30.45
N ASP A 608 -1.50 -24.05 -31.04
CA ASP A 608 -2.94 -23.80 -31.03
C ASP A 608 -3.50 -23.96 -29.61
N HIS A 609 -2.95 -24.85 -28.78
CA HIS A 609 -3.29 -24.94 -27.36
C HIS A 609 -2.87 -23.68 -26.58
N PHE A 610 -1.65 -23.17 -26.78
CA PHE A 610 -1.21 -21.90 -26.19
C PHE A 610 -2.10 -20.72 -26.61
N MET A 611 -2.48 -20.67 -27.88
CA MET A 611 -3.37 -19.62 -28.40
C MET A 611 -4.76 -19.71 -27.76
N GLY A 612 -5.37 -20.90 -27.73
CA GLY A 612 -6.65 -21.12 -27.08
C GLY A 612 -6.63 -20.82 -25.58
N ALA A 613 -5.54 -21.20 -24.91
CA ALA A 613 -5.29 -20.93 -23.50
C ALA A 613 -5.24 -19.43 -23.19
N PHE A 614 -4.42 -18.70 -23.94
CA PHE A 614 -4.26 -17.25 -23.79
C PHE A 614 -5.59 -16.51 -24.07
N ILE A 615 -6.33 -16.92 -25.10
CA ILE A 615 -7.64 -16.37 -25.42
C ILE A 615 -8.63 -16.63 -24.28
N LEU A 616 -8.72 -17.86 -23.77
CA LEU A 616 -9.71 -18.21 -22.73
C LEU A 616 -9.55 -17.34 -21.46
N ILE A 617 -8.32 -17.05 -21.04
CA ILE A 617 -8.08 -16.26 -19.82
C ILE A 617 -8.34 -14.77 -20.06
N ASN A 618 -8.02 -14.27 -21.26
CA ASN A 618 -7.98 -12.83 -21.54
C ASN A 618 -9.17 -12.32 -22.35
N THR A 619 -10.13 -13.17 -22.72
CA THR A 619 -11.36 -12.75 -23.42
C THR A 619 -12.22 -11.94 -22.45
N PRO A 620 -12.43 -10.64 -22.67
CA PRO A 620 -13.37 -9.85 -21.87
C PRO A 620 -14.82 -10.29 -22.13
N ASN A 621 -15.71 -10.07 -21.15
CA ASN A 621 -17.16 -10.13 -21.37
C ASN A 621 -17.62 -8.91 -22.19
N TYR A 622 -17.44 -8.96 -23.51
CA TYR A 622 -17.92 -7.92 -24.43
C TYR A 622 -19.08 -8.43 -25.28
N LYS A 623 -19.91 -7.49 -25.77
CA LYS A 623 -20.98 -7.80 -26.71
C LYS A 623 -20.37 -7.96 -28.11
N GLU A 624 -20.78 -9.01 -28.82
CA GLU A 624 -20.38 -9.28 -30.21
C GLU A 624 -21.49 -8.87 -31.18
N CYS A 625 -21.12 -8.40 -32.37
CA CYS A 625 -22.01 -8.31 -33.50
C CYS A 625 -22.36 -9.73 -34.01
N THR A 626 -23.47 -9.90 -34.73
CA THR A 626 -23.88 -11.18 -35.35
C THR A 626 -22.85 -11.79 -36.31
N CYS A 627 -21.83 -11.04 -36.73
CA CYS A 627 -20.70 -11.53 -37.51
C CYS A 627 -19.49 -11.97 -36.65
N GLY A 628 -19.64 -12.07 -35.34
CA GLY A 628 -18.60 -12.47 -34.39
C GLY A 628 -17.56 -11.39 -34.07
N PHE A 629 -17.89 -10.12 -34.30
CA PHE A 629 -16.94 -9.00 -34.13
C PHE A 629 -17.19 -8.24 -32.81
N PRO A 630 -16.16 -7.91 -32.02
CA PRO A 630 -16.30 -7.17 -30.75
C PRO A 630 -16.85 -5.74 -30.94
N PHE A 631 -17.76 -5.29 -30.07
CA PHE A 631 -18.08 -3.86 -29.97
C PHE A 631 -16.94 -3.07 -29.29
N PRO A 632 -16.82 -1.75 -29.57
CA PRO A 632 -15.83 -0.89 -28.93
C PRO A 632 -16.01 -0.86 -27.40
N MET A 633 -14.91 -0.90 -26.66
CA MET A 633 -14.89 -0.86 -25.19
C MET A 633 -14.32 0.47 -24.70
N ASP A 634 -14.91 1.05 -23.65
CA ASP A 634 -14.47 2.34 -23.10
C ASP A 634 -13.05 2.29 -22.49
N GLU A 635 -12.62 1.15 -21.95
CA GLU A 635 -11.26 0.94 -21.44
C GLU A 635 -10.71 -0.45 -21.81
N ILE A 636 -9.60 -0.47 -22.56
CA ILE A 636 -8.88 -1.69 -22.90
C ILE A 636 -7.83 -1.98 -21.81
N LYS A 637 -7.99 -3.11 -21.10
CA LYS A 637 -7.06 -3.58 -20.07
C LYS A 637 -5.92 -4.41 -20.65
N GLU A 638 -4.76 -4.35 -20.02
CA GLU A 638 -3.61 -5.19 -20.36
C GLU A 638 -3.90 -6.67 -20.02
N PRO A 639 -3.64 -7.62 -20.94
CA PRO A 639 -3.92 -9.04 -20.72
C PRO A 639 -2.93 -9.68 -19.75
N SER A 640 -3.42 -10.64 -18.98
CA SER A 640 -2.57 -11.55 -18.21
C SER A 640 -1.72 -12.42 -19.16
N PHE A 641 -0.47 -12.68 -18.77
CA PHE A 641 0.51 -13.40 -19.61
C PHE A 641 0.80 -12.72 -20.96
N LEU A 642 0.86 -11.38 -21.00
CA LEU A 642 1.09 -10.57 -22.23
C LEU A 642 2.25 -11.07 -23.11
N GLU A 643 3.36 -11.48 -22.50
CA GLU A 643 4.54 -11.97 -23.25
C GLU A 643 4.21 -13.20 -24.12
N ILE A 644 3.33 -14.10 -23.66
CA ILE A 644 2.86 -15.25 -24.45
C ILE A 644 2.11 -14.77 -25.70
N GLY A 645 1.22 -13.78 -25.53
CA GLY A 645 0.50 -13.15 -26.64
C GLY A 645 1.43 -12.50 -27.66
N LYS A 646 2.49 -11.80 -27.21
CA LYS A 646 3.50 -11.21 -28.08
C LYS A 646 4.28 -12.27 -28.87
N THR A 647 4.70 -13.35 -28.21
CA THR A 647 5.39 -14.47 -28.87
C THR A 647 4.51 -15.15 -29.91
N LEU A 648 3.22 -15.35 -29.62
CA LEU A 648 2.26 -15.90 -30.58
C LEU A 648 2.12 -15.01 -31.82
N LEU A 649 1.98 -13.69 -31.63
CA LEU A 649 1.93 -12.74 -32.74
C LEU A 649 3.22 -12.77 -33.58
N GLN A 650 4.39 -12.73 -32.94
CA GLN A 650 5.68 -12.79 -33.64
C GLN A 650 5.84 -14.07 -34.48
N LYS A 651 5.24 -15.18 -34.03
CA LYS A 651 5.30 -16.46 -34.74
C LYS A 651 4.38 -16.52 -35.94
N PHE A 652 3.18 -15.94 -35.82
CA PHE A 652 2.16 -15.99 -36.86
C PHE A 652 2.22 -14.84 -37.85
N VAL A 653 2.82 -13.69 -37.51
CA VAL A 653 2.81 -12.49 -38.36
C VAL A 653 3.32 -12.78 -39.80
N ASN A 654 4.33 -13.64 -39.94
CA ASN A 654 4.90 -14.05 -41.24
C ASN A 654 4.24 -15.30 -41.85
N ARG A 655 3.41 -16.02 -41.09
CA ARG A 655 2.90 -17.36 -41.46
C ARG A 655 1.39 -17.37 -41.74
N SER A 656 0.61 -16.62 -40.96
CA SER A 656 -0.85 -16.58 -41.07
C SER A 656 -1.40 -15.29 -40.46
N THR A 657 -1.74 -14.33 -41.33
CA THR A 657 -2.40 -13.08 -40.94
C THR A 657 -3.76 -13.33 -40.28
N GLU A 658 -4.51 -14.33 -40.76
CA GLU A 658 -5.81 -14.72 -40.22
C GLU A 658 -5.75 -15.11 -38.72
N LYS A 659 -4.73 -15.87 -38.29
CA LYS A 659 -4.58 -16.24 -36.87
C LYS A 659 -4.22 -15.04 -36.00
N CYS A 660 -3.41 -14.10 -36.50
CA CYS A 660 -3.13 -12.86 -35.79
C CYS A 660 -4.39 -12.01 -35.62
N ILE A 661 -5.18 -11.85 -36.69
CA ILE A 661 -6.44 -11.11 -36.66
C ILE A 661 -7.42 -11.79 -35.70
N TYR A 662 -7.51 -13.12 -35.73
CA TYR A 662 -8.33 -13.90 -34.82
C TYR A 662 -7.95 -13.64 -33.35
N LEU A 663 -6.65 -13.71 -33.02
CA LEU A 663 -6.14 -13.42 -31.68
C LEU A 663 -6.47 -11.98 -31.25
N CYS A 664 -6.26 -11.00 -32.13
CA CYS A 664 -6.51 -9.59 -31.82
C CYS A 664 -8.00 -9.26 -31.68
N ASN A 665 -8.88 -9.90 -32.47
CA ASN A 665 -10.32 -9.74 -32.31
C ASN A 665 -10.81 -10.33 -30.99
N ARG A 666 -10.24 -11.46 -30.56
CA ARG A 666 -10.60 -12.09 -29.28
C ARG A 666 -10.04 -11.34 -28.07
N VAL A 667 -8.83 -10.80 -28.18
CA VAL A 667 -8.16 -10.01 -27.14
C VAL A 667 -7.76 -8.65 -27.73
N PRO A 668 -8.68 -7.65 -27.71
CA PRO A 668 -8.49 -6.36 -28.41
C PRO A 668 -7.21 -5.60 -28.07
N TYR A 669 -6.66 -5.74 -26.86
CA TYR A 669 -5.37 -5.15 -26.48
C TYR A 669 -4.23 -5.56 -27.42
N MET A 670 -4.28 -6.79 -27.96
CA MET A 670 -3.23 -7.32 -28.83
C MET A 670 -3.10 -6.55 -30.16
N TRP A 671 -4.11 -5.77 -30.57
CA TRP A 671 -3.99 -4.87 -31.70
C TRP A 671 -2.86 -3.84 -31.53
N ARG A 672 -2.57 -3.38 -30.31
CA ARG A 672 -1.46 -2.44 -30.05
C ARG A 672 -0.09 -3.04 -30.43
N GLU A 673 0.09 -4.32 -30.16
CA GLU A 673 1.31 -5.07 -30.47
C GLU A 673 1.35 -5.50 -31.95
N TYR A 674 0.24 -6.06 -32.45
CA TYR A 674 0.16 -6.58 -33.82
C TYR A 674 0.35 -5.49 -34.87
N THR A 675 -0.29 -4.34 -34.71
CA THR A 675 -0.18 -3.21 -35.66
C THR A 675 1.28 -2.77 -35.80
N SER A 676 2.02 -2.70 -34.69
CA SER A 676 3.44 -2.34 -34.69
C SER A 676 4.31 -3.38 -35.43
N LEU A 677 4.00 -4.67 -35.29
CA LEU A 677 4.70 -5.76 -36.00
C LEU A 677 4.36 -5.79 -37.49
N TYR A 678 3.08 -5.61 -37.82
CA TYR A 678 2.56 -5.65 -39.19
C TYR A 678 3.16 -4.54 -40.06
N ILE A 679 3.27 -3.32 -39.51
CA ILE A 679 3.86 -2.18 -40.23
C ILE A 679 5.36 -2.35 -40.46
N LYS A 680 6.09 -2.93 -39.49
CA LYS A 680 7.53 -3.23 -39.68
C LYS A 680 7.80 -4.17 -40.86
N GLN A 681 6.81 -4.96 -41.26
CA GLN A 681 6.92 -5.94 -42.33
C GLN A 681 6.43 -5.43 -43.70
N GLN A 682 6.09 -4.14 -43.80
CA GLN A 682 5.70 -3.46 -45.04
C GLN A 682 4.45 -4.05 -45.73
N TYR A 683 3.54 -4.69 -44.99
CA TYR A 683 2.26 -5.16 -45.54
C TYR A 683 1.27 -4.01 -45.82
N SER A 684 0.29 -4.27 -46.69
CA SER A 684 -0.77 -3.32 -47.02
C SER A 684 -1.68 -3.07 -45.81
N ILE A 685 -1.80 -1.82 -45.39
CA ILE A 685 -2.61 -1.42 -44.21
C ILE A 685 -4.11 -1.64 -44.45
N GLU A 686 -4.55 -1.69 -45.71
CA GLU A 686 -5.96 -1.79 -46.09
C GLU A 686 -6.67 -3.02 -45.50
N ASP A 687 -5.93 -4.12 -45.33
CA ASP A 687 -6.45 -5.41 -44.84
C ASP A 687 -6.82 -5.37 -43.35
N ILE A 688 -6.16 -4.50 -42.57
CA ILE A 688 -6.35 -4.37 -41.12
C ILE A 688 -7.04 -3.06 -40.71
N LEU A 689 -7.19 -2.11 -41.64
CA LEU A 689 -7.69 -0.77 -41.38
C LEU A 689 -9.12 -0.79 -40.79
N ARG A 690 -9.99 -1.65 -41.34
CA ARG A 690 -11.38 -1.79 -40.86
C ARG A 690 -11.40 -2.27 -39.41
N GLN A 691 -10.62 -3.29 -39.09
CA GLN A 691 -10.57 -3.90 -37.77
C GLN A 691 -9.98 -2.92 -36.75
N CYS A 692 -8.93 -2.18 -37.11
CA CYS A 692 -8.29 -1.19 -36.24
C CYS A 692 -9.18 0.04 -35.98
N LEU A 693 -10.03 0.46 -36.92
CA LEU A 693 -11.00 1.53 -36.69
C LEU A 693 -12.12 1.11 -35.73
N LEU A 694 -12.53 -0.16 -35.81
CA LEU A 694 -13.56 -0.70 -34.93
C LEU A 694 -13.12 -0.82 -33.47
N THR A 695 -11.82 -0.97 -33.17
CA THR A 695 -11.34 -1.01 -31.77
C THR A 695 -11.50 0.33 -31.06
N GLN A 696 -11.55 1.45 -31.81
CA GLN A 696 -11.55 2.82 -31.30
C GLN A 696 -10.38 3.16 -30.35
N ASP A 697 -9.36 2.30 -30.28
CA ASP A 697 -8.24 2.46 -29.38
C ASP A 697 -7.31 3.58 -29.86
N SER A 698 -7.08 4.57 -29.02
CA SER A 698 -6.25 5.73 -29.40
C SER A 698 -4.81 5.35 -29.71
N VAL A 699 -4.27 4.32 -29.05
CA VAL A 699 -2.89 3.87 -29.25
C VAL A 699 -2.76 3.17 -30.60
N THR A 700 -3.59 2.17 -30.91
CA THR A 700 -3.61 1.52 -32.22
C THR A 700 -3.82 2.51 -33.36
N LEU A 701 -4.77 3.42 -33.23
CA LEU A 701 -5.06 4.44 -34.25
C LEU A 701 -3.90 5.42 -34.45
N SER A 702 -3.17 5.78 -33.39
CA SER A 702 -1.98 6.64 -33.50
C SER A 702 -0.85 6.02 -34.31
N ILE A 703 -0.82 4.69 -34.43
CA ILE A 703 0.20 3.99 -35.21
C ILE A 703 -0.17 4.00 -36.70
N ILE A 704 -1.45 3.77 -37.04
CA ILE A 704 -1.91 3.60 -38.43
C ILE A 704 -2.17 4.95 -39.11
N LEU A 705 -2.97 5.81 -38.50
CA LEU A 705 -3.54 6.98 -39.18
C LEU A 705 -2.49 7.96 -39.76
N PRO A 706 -1.33 8.21 -39.12
CA PRO A 706 -0.32 9.10 -39.67
C PRO A 706 0.33 8.61 -40.98
N ILE A 707 0.31 7.30 -41.24
CA ILE A 707 1.01 6.64 -42.37
C ILE A 707 0.16 6.62 -43.64
N LEU A 708 -1.17 6.80 -43.51
CA LEU A 708 -2.11 6.62 -44.61
C LEU A 708 -1.98 7.68 -45.71
N ASP A 709 -2.20 7.24 -46.94
CA ASP A 709 -2.25 8.11 -48.11
C ASP A 709 -3.63 8.78 -48.32
N ALA A 710 -3.72 9.67 -49.31
CA ALA A 710 -4.95 10.41 -49.58
C ALA A 710 -6.14 9.52 -50.00
N ASN A 711 -5.89 8.37 -50.62
CA ASN A 711 -6.96 7.45 -51.05
C ASN A 711 -7.48 6.63 -49.86
N GLN A 712 -6.59 6.16 -49.00
CA GLN A 712 -6.92 5.47 -47.76
C GLN A 712 -7.68 6.37 -46.78
N TRP A 713 -7.36 7.66 -46.74
CA TRP A 713 -8.14 8.64 -45.98
C TRP A 713 -9.57 8.84 -46.51
N LYS A 714 -9.81 8.74 -47.83
CA LYS A 714 -11.17 8.73 -48.38
C LYS A 714 -11.95 7.51 -47.91
N LEU A 715 -11.30 6.35 -47.81
CA LEU A 715 -11.91 5.13 -47.25
C LEU A 715 -12.29 5.32 -45.77
N ILE A 716 -11.43 5.98 -44.98
CA ILE A 716 -11.76 6.32 -43.58
C ILE A 716 -12.99 7.20 -43.50
N ALA A 717 -13.11 8.24 -44.33
CA ALA A 717 -14.30 9.10 -44.32
C ALA A 717 -15.59 8.30 -44.58
N ILE A 718 -15.54 7.31 -45.48
CA ILE A 718 -16.66 6.37 -45.72
C ILE A 718 -16.94 5.52 -44.47
N TYR A 719 -15.91 4.97 -43.83
CA TYR A 719 -16.08 4.15 -42.62
C TYR A 719 -16.60 4.97 -41.43
N LEU A 720 -16.11 6.19 -41.21
CA LEU A 720 -16.62 7.08 -40.16
C LEU A 720 -18.10 7.39 -40.37
N LYS A 721 -18.53 7.68 -41.60
CA LYS A 721 -19.94 7.87 -41.93
C LYS A 721 -20.78 6.62 -41.62
N LYS A 722 -20.28 5.42 -41.95
CA LYS A 722 -20.95 4.16 -41.60
C LYS A 722 -21.03 3.92 -40.08
N MET A 723 -20.03 4.35 -39.32
CA MET A 723 -20.03 4.28 -37.85
C MET A 723 -21.04 5.25 -37.24
N ASP A 724 -21.13 6.48 -37.77
CA ASP A 724 -22.14 7.47 -37.37
C ASP A 724 -23.57 6.95 -37.64
N ASP A 725 -23.77 6.20 -38.73
CA ASP A 725 -25.01 5.50 -39.07
C ASP A 725 -25.28 4.24 -38.21
N LYS A 726 -24.47 3.97 -37.18
CA LYS A 726 -24.53 2.78 -36.30
C LYS A 726 -24.48 1.44 -37.04
N LYS A 727 -23.79 1.36 -38.18
CA LYS A 727 -23.60 0.11 -38.94
C LYS A 727 -22.27 -0.56 -38.57
N CYS A 728 -22.28 -1.89 -38.44
CA CYS A 728 -21.06 -2.67 -38.29
C CYS A 728 -20.18 -2.54 -39.56
N LEU A 729 -18.89 -2.18 -39.42
CA LEU A 729 -17.99 -2.06 -40.58
C LEU A 729 -17.62 -3.42 -41.22
N SER A 730 -17.93 -4.54 -40.56
CA SER A 730 -17.68 -5.89 -41.06
C SER A 730 -18.89 -6.49 -41.80
N CYS A 731 -20.10 -6.37 -41.25
CA CYS A 731 -21.31 -6.99 -41.84
C CYS A 731 -22.45 -6.03 -42.18
N GLU A 732 -22.25 -4.72 -42.00
CA GLU A 732 -23.19 -3.64 -42.34
C GLU A 732 -24.56 -3.67 -41.63
N LYS A 733 -24.79 -4.60 -40.70
CA LYS A 733 -25.99 -4.65 -39.88
C LYS A 733 -26.00 -3.54 -38.83
N LEU A 734 -27.21 -3.07 -38.48
CA LEU A 734 -27.47 -2.08 -37.45
C LEU A 734 -27.09 -2.61 -36.06
N ILE A 735 -26.34 -1.80 -35.32
CA ILE A 735 -25.94 -2.06 -33.93
C ILE A 735 -27.08 -1.58 -33.02
N THR A 736 -27.86 -2.51 -32.47
CA THR A 736 -29.09 -2.24 -31.70
C THR A 736 -28.86 -1.91 -30.22
N SER A 737 -27.62 -1.77 -29.75
CA SER A 737 -27.35 -1.57 -28.31
C SER A 737 -27.48 -0.11 -27.87
N GLU A 738 -28.12 0.09 -26.70
CA GLU A 738 -28.24 1.35 -25.94
C GLU A 738 -26.89 1.96 -25.49
N THR A 739 -25.77 1.32 -25.82
CA THR A 739 -24.43 1.82 -25.54
C THR A 739 -24.11 2.95 -26.53
N ASN A 740 -23.92 4.17 -26.03
CA ASN A 740 -23.34 5.27 -26.79
C ASN A 740 -22.07 4.76 -27.48
N ILE A 741 -22.12 4.52 -28.79
CA ILE A 741 -20.91 4.31 -29.59
C ILE A 741 -20.17 5.64 -29.52
N SER A 742 -19.25 5.76 -28.57
CA SER A 742 -18.51 6.98 -28.36
C SER A 742 -17.72 7.26 -29.64
N SER A 743 -17.84 8.49 -30.14
CA SER A 743 -17.06 8.91 -31.30
C SER A 743 -15.57 8.80 -30.97
N ILE A 744 -14.74 8.33 -31.91
CA ILE A 744 -13.28 8.23 -31.75
C ILE A 744 -12.73 9.49 -31.05
N ASN A 745 -11.98 9.30 -29.96
CA ASN A 745 -11.39 10.40 -29.22
C ASN A 745 -10.14 10.93 -29.95
N TRP A 746 -10.37 11.79 -30.95
CA TRP A 746 -9.30 12.37 -31.78
C TRP A 746 -8.25 13.13 -30.95
N ASN A 747 -8.65 13.80 -29.86
CA ASN A 747 -7.71 14.48 -28.98
C ASN A 747 -6.69 13.50 -28.37
N ARG A 748 -7.16 12.31 -27.95
CA ARG A 748 -6.27 11.26 -27.42
C ARG A 748 -5.39 10.66 -28.51
N VAL A 749 -5.93 10.41 -29.71
CA VAL A 749 -5.16 9.93 -30.86
C VAL A 749 -4.02 10.89 -31.18
N ILE A 750 -4.31 12.19 -31.31
CA ILE A 750 -3.30 13.22 -31.61
C ILE A 750 -2.23 13.26 -30.52
N PHE A 751 -2.63 13.13 -29.25
CA PHE A 751 -1.68 13.09 -28.14
C PHE A 751 -0.75 11.87 -28.20
N GLU A 752 -1.27 10.68 -28.49
CA GLU A 752 -0.45 9.48 -28.64
C GLU A 752 0.49 9.58 -29.87
N VAL A 753 0.06 10.20 -30.97
CA VAL A 753 0.96 10.52 -32.11
C VAL A 753 2.07 11.47 -31.66
N MET A 754 1.75 12.51 -30.90
CA MET A 754 2.74 13.47 -30.40
C MET A 754 3.74 12.81 -29.43
N LYS A 755 3.28 11.86 -28.61
CA LYS A 755 4.13 11.08 -27.70
C LYS A 755 5.07 10.14 -28.45
N LYS A 756 4.60 9.54 -29.55
CA LYS A 756 5.36 8.56 -30.35
C LYS A 756 6.32 9.22 -31.34
N ASP A 757 5.80 10.12 -32.18
CA ASP A 757 6.49 10.66 -33.35
C ASP A 757 6.90 12.15 -33.19
N GLY A 758 6.52 12.78 -32.07
CA GLY A 758 6.88 14.16 -31.73
C GLY A 758 5.85 15.22 -32.17
N PRO A 759 6.02 16.48 -31.72
CA PRO A 759 5.04 17.55 -31.91
C PRO A 759 4.92 18.02 -33.37
N ASP A 760 5.99 17.92 -34.16
CA ASP A 760 5.97 18.34 -35.57
C ASP A 760 5.16 17.38 -36.45
N VAL A 761 5.41 16.07 -36.29
CA VAL A 761 4.65 15.04 -37.00
C VAL A 761 3.18 15.08 -36.58
N ALA A 762 2.91 15.22 -35.28
CA ALA A 762 1.55 15.34 -34.78
C ALA A 762 0.84 16.62 -35.27
N MET A 763 1.56 17.73 -35.49
CA MET A 763 0.98 18.96 -36.06
C MET A 763 0.65 18.80 -37.54
N ILE A 764 1.51 18.14 -38.32
CA ILE A 764 1.21 17.77 -39.72
C ILE A 764 -0.04 16.87 -39.76
N PHE A 765 -0.11 15.90 -38.86
CA PHE A 765 -1.27 15.01 -38.72
C PHE A 765 -2.54 15.78 -38.34
N LEU A 766 -2.48 16.73 -37.41
CA LEU A 766 -3.60 17.59 -37.04
C LEU A 766 -4.12 18.40 -38.25
N LYS A 767 -3.23 19.00 -39.04
CA LYS A 767 -3.61 19.73 -40.26
C LYS A 767 -4.27 18.83 -41.30
N LYS A 768 -3.77 17.60 -41.48
CA LYS A 768 -4.39 16.60 -42.35
C LYS A 768 -5.79 16.24 -41.85
N LEU A 769 -5.95 16.04 -40.54
CA LEU A 769 -7.25 15.75 -39.91
C LEU A 769 -8.24 16.90 -40.10
N GLU A 770 -7.82 18.15 -39.89
CA GLU A 770 -8.66 19.34 -40.07
C GLU A 770 -9.16 19.48 -41.51
N ALA A 771 -8.28 19.28 -42.50
CA ALA A 771 -8.65 19.36 -43.91
C ALA A 771 -9.69 18.29 -44.32
N LEU A 772 -9.65 17.11 -43.69
CA LEU A 772 -10.51 15.98 -44.02
C LEU A 772 -11.77 15.87 -43.15
N LEU A 773 -11.75 16.43 -41.94
CA LEU A 773 -12.84 16.45 -40.96
C LEU A 773 -13.07 17.88 -40.42
N PRO A 774 -13.47 18.83 -41.27
CA PRO A 774 -13.54 20.26 -40.92
C PRO A 774 -14.57 20.62 -39.83
N LEU A 775 -15.52 19.72 -39.54
CA LEU A 775 -16.61 19.95 -38.57
C LEU A 775 -16.25 19.53 -37.13
N LYS A 776 -15.03 19.04 -36.85
CA LYS A 776 -14.65 18.57 -35.51
C LYS A 776 -13.91 19.63 -34.70
N SER A 777 -14.43 19.92 -33.50
CA SER A 777 -13.76 20.78 -32.52
C SER A 777 -12.72 20.01 -31.71
N PHE A 778 -11.49 20.53 -31.63
CA PHE A 778 -10.43 19.99 -30.78
C PHE A 778 -10.36 20.74 -29.44
N ASP A 779 -10.00 20.03 -28.37
CA ASP A 779 -9.95 20.64 -27.04
C ASP A 779 -8.75 21.58 -26.91
N LYS A 780 -8.92 22.69 -26.18
CA LYS A 780 -7.81 23.61 -25.85
C LYS A 780 -6.57 22.91 -25.28
N SER A 781 -6.79 21.82 -24.53
CA SER A 781 -5.70 21.04 -23.91
C SER A 781 -4.74 20.46 -24.94
N ILE A 782 -5.18 20.07 -26.14
CA ILE A 782 -4.27 19.48 -27.14
C ILE A 782 -3.30 20.53 -27.68
N PHE A 783 -3.79 21.75 -27.92
CA PHE A 783 -2.95 22.86 -28.36
C PHE A 783 -1.95 23.28 -27.28
N GLN A 784 -2.37 23.27 -26.01
CA GLN A 784 -1.45 23.46 -24.89
C GLN A 784 -0.37 22.37 -24.88
N SER A 785 -0.76 21.11 -25.03
CA SER A 785 0.16 19.97 -25.12
C SER A 785 1.17 20.15 -26.27
N PHE A 786 0.74 20.61 -27.44
CA PHE A 786 1.64 20.93 -28.56
C PHE A 786 2.68 21.99 -28.20
N ILE A 787 2.24 23.13 -27.66
CA ILE A 787 3.13 24.25 -27.34
C ILE A 787 4.21 23.82 -26.35
N PHE A 788 3.81 23.18 -25.24
CA PHE A 788 4.77 22.77 -24.21
C PHE A 788 5.67 21.63 -24.69
N THR A 789 5.14 20.65 -25.41
CA THR A 789 5.96 19.58 -25.99
C THR A 789 6.97 20.13 -27.00
N LYS A 790 6.59 21.12 -27.81
CA LYS A 790 7.48 21.77 -28.78
C LYS A 790 8.57 22.58 -28.09
N ILE A 791 8.25 23.31 -27.02
CA ILE A 791 9.25 24.02 -26.19
C ILE A 791 10.25 23.02 -25.62
N LEU A 792 9.78 21.91 -25.04
CA LEU A 792 10.67 20.88 -24.50
C LEU A 792 11.57 20.28 -25.59
N HIS A 793 11.02 19.94 -26.77
CA HIS A 793 11.80 19.45 -27.90
C HIS A 793 12.86 20.46 -28.38
N HIS A 794 12.51 21.75 -28.44
CA HIS A 794 13.45 22.82 -28.80
C HIS A 794 14.62 22.90 -27.80
N HIS A 795 14.37 22.62 -26.53
CA HIS A 795 15.39 22.50 -25.48
C HIS A 795 15.97 21.08 -25.34
N GLY A 796 15.83 20.21 -26.35
CA GLY A 796 16.47 18.90 -26.39
C GLY A 796 15.78 17.80 -25.55
N LEU A 797 14.59 18.05 -25.03
CA LEU A 797 13.80 17.08 -24.26
C LEU A 797 12.69 16.47 -25.13
N GLN A 798 12.85 15.21 -25.51
CA GLN A 798 11.86 14.43 -26.27
C GLN A 798 10.76 13.86 -25.34
N PHE A 799 9.93 14.74 -24.78
CA PHE A 799 8.87 14.37 -23.84
C PHE A 799 7.56 15.09 -24.17
N ALA A 800 6.46 14.32 -24.31
CA ALA A 800 5.13 14.86 -24.58
C ALA A 800 4.33 15.15 -23.30
N VAL A 801 3.70 16.32 -23.25
CA VAL A 801 3.02 16.88 -22.07
C VAL A 801 1.51 16.72 -22.20
N ASP A 802 0.85 15.92 -21.36
CA ASP A 802 -0.62 15.73 -21.37
C ASP A 802 -1.31 16.67 -20.37
N PHE A 803 -2.15 17.59 -20.84
CA PHE A 803 -2.89 18.53 -19.98
C PHE A 803 -4.29 18.05 -19.55
N LYS A 804 -4.78 16.91 -20.07
CA LYS A 804 -6.14 16.41 -19.84
C LYS A 804 -6.19 15.12 -18.99
N CYS A 805 -5.06 14.47 -18.74
CA CYS A 805 -5.02 13.24 -17.94
C CYS A 805 -5.40 13.49 -16.47
N ASN A 806 -6.65 13.20 -16.10
CA ASN A 806 -7.13 13.11 -14.71
C ASN A 806 -6.70 11.78 -14.04
N SER A 807 -5.52 11.25 -14.38
CA SER A 807 -5.02 10.06 -13.71
C SER A 807 -4.35 10.48 -12.41
N ASN A 808 -5.02 10.21 -11.29
CA ASN A 808 -4.44 10.16 -9.94
C ASN A 808 -3.26 9.14 -9.80
N ILE A 809 -2.74 8.62 -10.91
CA ILE A 809 -1.83 7.47 -11.02
C ILE A 809 -0.36 7.89 -11.11
N TYR A 810 -0.06 9.14 -11.49
CA TYR A 810 1.31 9.66 -11.42
C TYR A 810 1.42 10.70 -10.31
N GLY A 811 2.24 10.38 -9.32
CA GLY A 811 2.43 11.13 -8.08
C GLY A 811 2.86 12.59 -8.27
N TYR A 812 2.91 13.27 -7.14
CA TYR A 812 3.06 14.71 -6.86
C TYR A 812 4.21 15.49 -7.57
N ASN A 813 4.94 14.92 -8.53
CA ASN A 813 6.21 15.46 -9.04
C ASN A 813 6.26 15.68 -10.56
N THR A 814 5.13 15.71 -11.27
CA THR A 814 5.13 15.97 -12.73
C THR A 814 4.68 17.41 -13.04
N MET A 815 5.34 18.06 -14.00
CA MET A 815 4.97 19.39 -14.53
C MET A 815 3.50 19.48 -14.99
N CYS A 816 2.87 18.34 -15.24
CA CYS A 816 1.49 18.20 -15.70
C CYS A 816 0.48 17.97 -14.55
N SER A 817 0.92 17.91 -13.29
CA SER A 817 -0.03 17.77 -12.18
C SER A 817 -1.00 18.95 -12.18
N THR A 818 -2.26 18.70 -11.85
CA THR A 818 -3.31 19.73 -11.84
C THR A 818 -2.93 20.93 -10.96
N LYS A 819 -2.23 20.69 -9.85
CA LYS A 819 -1.68 21.74 -8.96
C LYS A 819 -0.55 22.54 -9.61
N ILE A 820 0.40 21.91 -10.31
CA ILE A 820 1.49 22.63 -11.00
C ILE A 820 0.95 23.39 -12.21
N ARG A 821 -0.02 22.83 -12.95
CA ARG A 821 -0.71 23.51 -14.06
C ARG A 821 -1.29 24.86 -13.63
N ASP A 822 -1.99 24.89 -12.49
CA ASP A 822 -2.61 26.11 -11.97
C ASP A 822 -1.56 27.12 -11.47
N GLN A 823 -0.43 26.64 -10.93
CA GLN A 823 0.71 27.48 -10.57
C GLN A 823 1.39 28.07 -11.83
N LEU A 824 1.58 27.26 -12.86
CA LEU A 824 2.22 27.67 -14.11
C LEU A 824 1.38 28.74 -14.84
N ILE A 825 0.06 28.61 -14.84
CA ILE A 825 -0.85 29.64 -15.37
C ILE A 825 -0.70 30.96 -14.59
N LYS A 826 -0.56 30.91 -13.26
CA LYS A 826 -0.35 32.11 -12.44
C LYS A 826 1.00 32.77 -12.71
N VAL A 827 2.06 31.97 -12.90
CA VAL A 827 3.40 32.47 -13.24
C VAL A 827 3.40 33.11 -14.63
N LEU A 828 2.88 32.42 -15.66
CA LEU A 828 2.77 32.97 -17.01
C LEU A 828 1.94 34.27 -17.04
N LYS A 829 0.86 34.37 -16.25
CA LYS A 829 0.09 35.62 -16.13
C LYS A 829 0.87 36.75 -15.47
N LYS A 830 1.77 36.45 -14.53
CA LYS A 830 2.69 37.45 -13.95
C LYS A 830 3.74 37.89 -14.96
N ASP A 831 4.34 36.94 -15.67
CA ASP A 831 5.40 37.22 -16.66
C ASP A 831 4.87 38.00 -17.87
N ILE A 832 3.67 37.66 -18.38
CA ILE A 832 3.06 38.38 -19.51
C ILE A 832 2.63 39.81 -19.11
N ALA A 833 2.44 40.10 -17.81
CA ALA A 833 2.08 41.43 -17.33
C ALA A 833 3.27 42.39 -17.15
N GLN A 834 4.51 41.88 -17.18
CA GLN A 834 5.72 42.69 -17.19
C GLN A 834 6.44 42.53 -18.53
N PHE A 835 6.17 43.46 -19.46
CA PHE A 835 7.04 43.65 -20.62
C PHE A 835 8.36 44.28 -20.15
N ASP A 836 9.35 43.45 -19.84
CA ASP A 836 10.72 43.92 -19.72
C ASP A 836 11.41 43.87 -21.09
N ASN A 837 11.42 45.03 -21.74
CA ASN A 837 12.04 45.25 -23.05
C ASN A 837 13.56 45.43 -22.90
N LYS A 838 14.23 44.45 -22.28
CA LYS A 838 15.69 44.41 -22.17
C LYS A 838 16.19 43.05 -22.61
N ASN A 839 16.99 43.05 -23.66
CA ASN A 839 17.89 41.96 -24.05
C ASN A 839 18.91 41.70 -22.93
N ILE A 840 18.44 41.13 -21.83
CA ILE A 840 19.26 40.57 -20.76
C ILE A 840 18.90 39.09 -20.72
N LEU A 841 19.31 38.38 -21.77
CA LEU A 841 19.76 37.00 -21.60
C LEU A 841 21.05 37.10 -20.78
N SER A 842 20.89 37.32 -19.47
CA SER A 842 21.99 37.19 -18.53
C SER A 842 22.57 35.80 -18.73
N THR A 843 23.88 35.76 -18.88
CA THR A 843 24.78 34.61 -18.93
C THR A 843 24.73 33.79 -17.64
N GLY A 844 23.53 33.36 -17.24
CA GLY A 844 23.27 32.40 -16.18
C GLY A 844 22.86 31.09 -16.82
N ALA A 845 23.60 30.02 -16.54
CA ALA A 845 23.30 28.68 -17.02
C ALA A 845 22.02 28.16 -16.34
N HIS A 846 20.85 28.59 -16.82
CA HIS A 846 19.56 28.04 -16.42
C HIS A 846 19.22 26.86 -17.32
N HIS A 847 19.29 25.67 -16.76
CA HIS A 847 18.95 24.43 -17.42
C HIS A 847 17.74 23.89 -16.67
N TRP A 848 16.55 24.11 -17.24
CA TRP A 848 15.25 23.73 -16.69
C TRP A 848 15.07 22.21 -16.64
N GLY A 849 15.83 21.51 -15.78
CA GLY A 849 15.73 20.06 -15.63
C GLY A 849 16.10 19.25 -16.88
N MET A 850 16.96 19.80 -17.74
CA MET A 850 17.37 19.18 -19.00
C MET A 850 18.33 17.99 -18.76
N ARG A 851 18.07 16.83 -19.38
CA ARG A 851 19.00 15.69 -19.44
C ARG A 851 19.79 15.74 -20.74
N TYR A 852 21.10 15.99 -20.66
CA TYR A 852 22.04 15.96 -21.79
C TYR A 852 22.35 14.52 -22.22
N LYS A 853 22.13 14.18 -23.49
CA LYS A 853 22.70 12.98 -24.13
C LYS A 853 23.80 13.42 -25.11
N SER A 854 25.06 13.15 -24.77
CA SER A 854 26.20 13.36 -25.67
C SER A 854 26.21 12.29 -26.74
N ASN A 855 26.13 12.69 -28.01
CA ASN A 855 26.31 11.79 -29.14
C ASN A 855 27.75 11.77 -29.68
N ASN A 856 28.74 12.45 -29.09
CA ASN A 856 30.14 12.33 -29.53
C ASN A 856 31.18 12.72 -28.46
N LYS A 857 32.11 11.78 -28.22
CA LYS A 857 33.54 11.93 -27.84
C LYS A 857 33.97 12.95 -26.77
N SER A 858 33.22 13.10 -25.69
CA SER A 858 33.77 13.07 -24.31
C SER A 858 32.61 13.32 -23.36
N SER A 859 32.12 12.27 -22.70
CA SER A 859 31.15 12.41 -21.62
C SER A 859 31.75 13.02 -20.35
N THR A 860 33.01 13.46 -20.41
CA THR A 860 33.80 13.97 -19.30
C THR A 860 34.14 15.44 -19.47
N CYS A 861 34.14 16.17 -18.36
CA CYS A 861 34.56 17.56 -18.31
C CYS A 861 36.09 17.63 -18.51
N PRO A 862 36.61 18.40 -19.48
CA PRO A 862 38.05 18.49 -19.71
C PRO A 862 38.86 19.07 -18.53
N CYS A 863 38.20 19.79 -17.61
CA CYS A 863 38.87 20.36 -16.43
C CYS A 863 39.09 19.37 -15.29
N CYS A 864 38.11 18.50 -15.04
CA CYS A 864 38.12 17.62 -13.87
C CYS A 864 38.07 16.15 -14.24
N THR A 865 38.02 15.83 -15.54
CA THR A 865 37.94 14.49 -16.15
C THR A 865 36.77 13.60 -15.70
N LEU A 866 35.95 14.08 -14.76
CA LEU A 866 34.70 13.47 -14.30
C LEU A 866 33.59 13.62 -15.34
N SER A 867 32.62 12.71 -15.28
CA SER A 867 31.42 12.75 -16.13
C SER A 867 30.69 14.09 -16.02
N LEU A 868 30.27 14.64 -17.15
CA LEU A 868 29.44 15.85 -17.23
C LEU A 868 28.06 15.68 -16.57
N GLN A 869 27.69 14.45 -16.23
CA GLN A 869 26.43 14.10 -15.55
C GLN A 869 26.61 13.92 -14.03
N THR A 870 27.78 14.24 -13.47
CA THR A 870 28.04 14.13 -12.03
C THR A 870 27.20 15.15 -11.26
N SER A 871 26.15 14.70 -10.57
CA SER A 871 25.13 15.53 -9.90
C SER A 871 25.72 16.57 -8.94
N VAL A 872 26.74 16.21 -8.16
CA VAL A 872 27.41 17.12 -7.21
C VAL A 872 28.06 18.33 -7.89
N LEU A 873 28.50 18.20 -9.15
CA LEU A 873 29.11 19.28 -9.92
C LEU A 873 28.09 20.10 -10.73
N LEU A 874 26.83 19.64 -10.77
CA LEU A 874 25.70 20.28 -11.45
C LEU A 874 24.85 21.14 -10.52
N ASP A 875 24.99 20.95 -9.20
CA ASP A 875 24.19 21.67 -8.21
C ASP A 875 24.42 23.19 -8.28
N ASN A 876 23.34 23.87 -8.67
CA ASN A 876 23.12 25.30 -8.90
C ASN A 876 23.60 25.92 -10.22
N ASN A 877 24.61 25.37 -10.90
CA ASN A 877 25.24 26.05 -12.04
C ASN A 877 25.31 25.23 -13.33
N GLY A 878 25.17 23.89 -13.28
CA GLY A 878 25.06 23.06 -14.49
C GLY A 878 26.32 22.86 -15.33
N ILE A 879 26.10 22.69 -16.63
CA ILE A 879 27.13 22.49 -17.67
C ILE A 879 27.14 23.70 -18.59
N ALA A 880 28.33 24.19 -18.94
CA ALA A 880 28.52 25.21 -19.97
C ALA A 880 29.10 24.57 -21.24
N ILE A 881 28.62 25.05 -22.38
CA ILE A 881 29.04 24.60 -23.72
C ILE A 881 29.69 25.79 -24.41
N PHE A 882 30.95 25.64 -24.82
CA PHE A 882 31.62 26.65 -25.64
C PHE A 882 31.18 26.54 -27.11
N PRO A 883 31.30 27.62 -27.91
CA PRO A 883 30.98 27.59 -29.35
C PRO A 883 31.74 26.52 -30.15
N CYS A 884 32.91 26.09 -29.67
CA CYS A 884 33.70 25.00 -30.25
C CYS A 884 33.14 23.59 -29.94
N GLY A 885 32.05 23.48 -29.17
CA GLY A 885 31.38 22.22 -28.84
C GLY A 885 31.89 21.53 -27.57
N HIS A 886 32.97 22.01 -26.96
CA HIS A 886 33.47 21.45 -25.70
C HIS A 886 32.60 21.87 -24.50
N THR A 887 32.32 20.87 -23.66
CA THR A 887 31.43 20.94 -22.50
C THR A 887 32.21 20.87 -21.19
N TYR A 888 31.89 21.75 -20.24
CA TYR A 888 32.54 21.83 -18.93
C TYR A 888 31.49 21.92 -17.81
N HIS A 889 31.79 21.40 -16.63
CA HIS A 889 31.02 21.77 -15.44
C HIS A 889 31.20 23.27 -15.17
N VAL A 890 30.11 24.00 -14.95
CA VAL A 890 30.18 25.44 -14.66
C VAL A 890 30.95 25.69 -13.37
N ASN A 891 30.81 24.80 -12.37
CA ASN A 891 31.62 24.87 -11.15
C ASN A 891 33.12 24.73 -11.43
N CYS A 892 33.53 23.81 -12.32
CA CYS A 892 34.93 23.68 -12.71
C CYS A 892 35.44 24.90 -13.49
N MET A 893 34.61 25.54 -14.30
CA MET A 893 34.97 26.78 -14.98
C MET A 893 35.16 27.94 -13.99
N ILE A 894 34.27 28.06 -13.00
CA ILE A 894 34.36 29.09 -11.95
C ILE A 894 35.63 28.87 -11.10
N GLU A 895 35.87 27.65 -10.66
CA GLU A 895 37.03 27.29 -9.83
C GLU A 895 38.36 27.53 -10.56
N LYS A 896 38.44 27.17 -11.84
CA LYS A 896 39.63 27.38 -12.69
C LYS A 896 39.69 28.75 -13.35
N LYS A 897 38.73 29.65 -13.05
CA LYS A 897 38.60 31.00 -13.66
C LYS A 897 38.66 30.99 -15.20
N LEU A 898 38.00 30.02 -15.82
CA LEU A 898 38.02 29.85 -17.27
C LEU A 898 37.01 30.74 -17.95
N THR A 899 37.50 31.64 -18.80
CA THR A 899 36.67 32.49 -19.66
C THR A 899 36.70 32.05 -21.13
N LYS A 900 37.58 31.09 -21.47
CA LYS A 900 37.75 30.50 -22.81
C LYS A 900 37.97 28.98 -22.69
N CYS A 901 37.72 28.25 -23.78
CA CYS A 901 37.89 26.80 -23.84
C CYS A 901 39.38 26.45 -23.90
N ASN A 902 39.99 25.92 -22.83
CA ASN A 902 41.43 25.61 -22.78
C ASN A 902 41.96 24.54 -23.76
N LEU A 903 41.06 23.88 -24.48
CA LEU A 903 41.42 22.97 -25.57
C LEU A 903 41.67 23.72 -26.90
N HIS A 904 41.56 25.06 -26.88
CA HIS A 904 41.83 26.01 -27.96
C HIS A 904 42.39 27.32 -27.39
#